data_AF-A0A970HNI3-F1
#
_entry.id   AF-A0A970HNI3-F1
#
_cell.length_a   1.000
_cell.length_b   1.000
_cell.length_c   1.000
_cell.angle_alpha   90.00
_cell.angle_beta   90.00
_cell.angle_gamma   90.00
#
_symmetry.space_group_name_H-M   'P 1'
#
loop_
_entity.id
_entity.type
_entity.pdbx_description
1 polymer ?
#
loop_
_entity_poly.entity_id
_entity_poly.type
_entity_poly.pdbx_seq_one_letter_code
_entity_poly.pdbx_strand_id
1 'polypeptide(L)'
;MKHVRILLIAIPVLILAVFAGAQRPLMRFELADQAYKEVTRYVRASDDELRKIVMDGARHRHPATRLLHQIMPLREINKDAALLIDRLLYLALEASDAMSLEELLEQIDERGALNPKNNEMKFQAYYYAMRYYVHGNESDAQKSAAILKRFAEVIHKWPLVDGEGRVYAQDDTRYLRQWDANGLWGEWFYQDLWGCQPLLWAWDLIGNSQALQEPGVSEYIERELLRYMVEHQFKYHPPTYGNLEHYILEGLIDFGMLLPEPEYIHRAVRWHNAVIVTQFFADGFWHEGTPAYHKDIWQGVAVLVPRLLKGYSDPPGFRSVETYEWIQARPEVQGAPGITIVDGAARFDDLDLEAIYGVQFRRMEEAVNKLLFPDRTVAGLHDCLLQGYQAWWAQAPTVGEPRLLGSSGHGILGTGTHRDQVYVHLHYGGTHGHEHYDALNIILWAKNLELISEGMYRPLPGDISTREWHTSTAAHNTVVIDERDQGGRFSNRTRRITALDAVSGIPDWRYRSGGHGNSDSDGRLLMFETTFDNVQVIEASGEKSYYTVQPDIYRRTLALVKIDARDCYVVDIFRVKGGGIHDWMLHGPLDVPYEMTLSDPMQPKEGVLHKYLQVQESLRTDQDVCFEITASGGSRLRTFLMGEKETEVILAQAPAMRRMGLAPFVDVRRPGPENVFVAVYEPVGPRETSRIHKVEFMSLGDDMAVGILVELTDGTKDIIVSTMEDGSWTVRQIDEWGVSFAGRFAHARLREDLVEWLSLPRGEFLAAGGARVKGAQPFEGRILSTTRTEARDSADTLTADLALPEGEELKNRALIMDMGGELVQSIIVNRVEPLETGSLIFTDDDPGFSIENGLIRLEHFPNWAIPGTLRFLIDNPQLAILETTIKKPQAGETVRGRLLASFDVVGPEDAGVADVTVWMDEAIIYRGDQVPDDLEIDTRQLTEGQHYLTLRAVSDAGLVGEARSSFRVNNRWELEDPLDPPIQMGWFGPVPQDLTIETSDGWDHDTSDAERYFGDDSRRVRLTDSEEYLVWQTEGALSSFAVVLYTTQPAAHRYVRLEMLADGVWKELEFEARTEVGPSGVMKTALTGTVEEEIRSERFRLRILPGAGEPGEIQIGHVTLKGWLL
;
A
#
# COMPACT_ATOMS: atom_id res chain seq x y z
N MET A 1 26.65 18.25 26.85
CA MET A 1 27.26 17.23 27.74
C MET A 1 26.78 15.87 27.26
N LYS A 2 27.56 14.95 26.70
CA LYS A 2 28.99 14.65 26.78
C LYS A 2 29.57 14.40 25.38
N HIS A 3 30.60 15.17 25.03
CA HIS A 3 31.61 14.79 24.04
C HIS A 3 32.72 13.97 24.72
N VAL A 4 33.54 13.31 23.90
CA VAL A 4 34.98 12.98 24.07
C VAL A 4 35.34 11.47 24.10
N ARG A 5 36.21 11.09 23.13
CA ARG A 5 37.04 9.86 22.94
C ARG A 5 36.28 8.64 22.37
N ILE A 6 36.63 8.08 21.21
CA ILE A 6 37.96 7.62 20.78
C ILE A 6 38.22 7.99 19.30
N LEU A 7 39.19 8.89 19.11
CA LEU A 7 39.94 9.12 17.89
C LEU A 7 41.36 8.62 18.22
N LEU A 8 41.76 7.46 17.69
CA LEU A 8 43.14 6.92 17.62
C LEU A 8 43.03 5.43 17.27
N ILE A 9 43.08 5.12 15.98
CA ILE A 9 43.93 4.10 15.33
C ILE A 9 43.82 4.42 13.83
N ALA A 10 44.59 5.42 13.43
CA ALA A 10 44.99 5.63 12.05
C ALA A 10 46.52 5.76 12.08
N ILE A 11 47.19 4.90 11.30
CA ILE A 11 48.60 4.94 10.88
C ILE A 11 49.59 4.39 11.93
N PRO A 12 50.22 3.23 11.64
CA PRO A 12 51.23 3.16 10.59
C PRO A 12 51.06 1.99 9.59
N VAL A 13 50.57 2.30 8.39
CA VAL A 13 50.95 1.57 7.15
C VAL A 13 51.52 2.53 6.08
N LEU A 14 51.50 3.85 6.32
CA LEU A 14 52.35 4.79 5.57
C LEU A 14 53.78 4.76 6.13
N ILE A 15 54.58 3.81 5.69
CA ILE A 15 56.02 3.88 5.36
C ILE A 15 56.37 2.53 4.71
N LEU A 16 56.02 2.42 3.43
CA LEU A 16 56.66 1.58 2.39
C LEU A 16 56.08 1.98 1.03
N ALA A 17 55.99 3.30 0.79
CA ALA A 17 55.66 3.88 -0.49
C ALA A 17 56.92 4.56 -1.06
N VAL A 18 57.95 3.77 -1.32
CA VAL A 18 59.04 4.12 -2.25
C VAL A 18 59.54 2.82 -2.85
N PHE A 19 58.79 2.26 -3.81
CA PHE A 19 59.24 1.57 -5.02
C PHE A 19 57.98 1.30 -5.86
N ALA A 20 58.09 1.44 -7.18
CA ALA A 20 56.98 1.56 -8.11
C ALA A 20 56.08 0.32 -8.20
N GLY A 21 54.77 0.54 -8.27
CA GLY A 21 53.72 -0.44 -8.54
C GLY A 21 52.39 0.05 -7.97
N ALA A 22 51.39 0.29 -8.80
CA ALA A 22 50.05 0.65 -8.34
C ALA A 22 49.57 -0.40 -7.32
N GLN A 23 49.15 0.03 -6.12
CA GLN A 23 48.46 -0.87 -5.20
C GLN A 23 47.19 -1.35 -5.91
N ARG A 24 47.13 -2.66 -6.22
CA ARG A 24 45.95 -3.28 -6.80
C ARG A 24 44.74 -2.99 -5.88
N PRO A 25 43.56 -2.64 -6.41
CA PRO A 25 42.36 -2.59 -5.60
C PRO A 25 42.14 -4.00 -5.03
N LEU A 26 41.91 -4.09 -3.72
CA LEU A 26 41.53 -5.35 -3.08
C LEU A 26 40.01 -5.40 -3.01
N MET A 27 39.45 -6.58 -3.30
CA MET A 27 38.07 -6.94 -2.98
C MET A 27 37.75 -6.50 -1.55
N ARG A 28 36.70 -5.67 -1.42
CA ARG A 28 36.28 -5.14 -0.13
C ARG A 28 35.17 -6.00 0.44
N PHE A 29 35.37 -6.50 1.66
CA PHE A 29 34.32 -7.13 2.43
C PHE A 29 33.61 -6.07 3.28
N GLU A 30 32.33 -5.83 3.01
CA GLU A 30 31.51 -4.91 3.80
C GLU A 30 30.73 -5.65 4.89
N LEU A 31 30.68 -5.06 6.09
CA LEU A 31 29.89 -5.61 7.19
C LEU A 31 28.39 -5.49 6.87
N ALA A 32 27.73 -6.62 6.66
CA ALA A 32 26.29 -6.68 6.45
C ALA A 32 25.52 -6.62 7.80
N ASP A 33 24.34 -5.98 7.81
CA ASP A 33 23.48 -5.87 9.01
C ASP A 33 23.12 -7.22 9.65
N GLN A 34 23.04 -8.27 8.84
CA GLN A 34 22.70 -9.62 9.30
C GLN A 34 23.93 -10.46 9.69
N ALA A 35 25.16 -9.99 9.49
CA ALA A 35 26.37 -10.79 9.64
C ALA A 35 26.46 -11.47 11.02
N TYR A 36 26.19 -10.74 12.10
CA TYR A 36 26.19 -11.31 13.46
C TYR A 36 25.10 -12.35 13.70
N LYS A 37 23.91 -12.17 13.10
CA LYS A 37 22.81 -13.13 13.19
C LYS A 37 23.17 -14.43 12.47
N GLU A 38 23.75 -14.33 11.27
CA GLU A 38 24.17 -15.50 10.50
C GLU A 38 25.32 -16.25 11.18
N VAL A 39 26.30 -15.55 11.76
CA VAL A 39 27.35 -16.19 12.59
C VAL A 39 26.73 -16.96 13.75
N THR A 40 25.82 -16.34 14.50
CA THR A 40 25.15 -16.98 15.65
C THR A 40 24.36 -18.22 15.23
N ARG A 41 23.69 -18.14 14.08
CA ARG A 41 22.89 -19.23 13.52
C ARG A 41 23.75 -20.41 13.10
N TYR A 42 24.82 -20.16 12.33
CA TYR A 42 25.55 -21.23 11.66
C TYR A 42 26.79 -21.72 12.41
N VAL A 43 27.35 -20.97 13.36
CA VAL A 43 28.51 -21.43 14.12
C VAL A 43 28.22 -22.73 14.88
N ARG A 44 26.96 -22.95 15.29
CA ARG A 44 26.48 -24.16 15.99
C ARG A 44 25.88 -25.22 15.06
N ALA A 45 25.79 -24.95 13.75
CA ALA A 45 25.27 -25.92 12.79
C ALA A 45 26.21 -27.13 12.70
N SER A 46 25.63 -28.31 12.46
CA SER A 46 26.35 -29.54 12.19
C SER A 46 27.10 -29.48 10.85
N ASP A 47 28.12 -30.32 10.68
CA ASP A 47 28.86 -30.37 9.40
C ASP A 47 27.95 -30.78 8.23
N ASP A 48 26.93 -31.61 8.46
CA ASP A 48 25.96 -31.97 7.42
C ASP A 48 25.06 -30.79 7.02
N GLU A 49 24.69 -29.92 7.96
CA GLU A 49 23.97 -28.68 7.65
C GLU A 49 24.85 -27.69 6.89
N LEU A 50 26.13 -27.55 7.27
CA LEU A 50 27.07 -26.70 6.55
C LEU A 50 27.43 -27.28 5.18
N ARG A 51 27.59 -28.60 5.05
CA ARG A 51 27.77 -29.28 3.75
C ARG A 51 26.60 -29.02 2.84
N LYS A 52 25.36 -28.94 3.34
CA LYS A 52 24.24 -28.50 2.51
C LYS A 52 24.48 -27.10 1.97
N ILE A 53 24.85 -26.12 2.79
CA ILE A 53 25.13 -24.73 2.34
C ILE A 53 26.26 -24.68 1.30
N VAL A 54 27.25 -25.56 1.45
CA VAL A 54 28.46 -25.66 0.62
C VAL A 54 28.29 -26.57 -0.60
N MET A 55 27.24 -27.40 -0.66
CA MET A 55 26.93 -28.27 -1.81
C MET A 55 25.58 -27.91 -2.47
N ASP A 56 24.84 -26.95 -1.92
CA ASP A 56 23.57 -26.46 -2.45
C ASP A 56 23.84 -25.69 -3.75
N GLY A 57 23.54 -26.37 -4.86
CA GLY A 57 23.95 -26.06 -6.22
C GLY A 57 23.20 -24.91 -6.87
N ALA A 58 23.11 -23.75 -6.20
CA ALA A 58 22.75 -22.53 -6.89
C ALA A 58 23.90 -22.13 -7.84
N ARG A 59 23.64 -22.16 -9.16
CA ARG A 59 24.64 -21.96 -10.23
C ARG A 59 25.34 -20.57 -10.21
N HIS A 60 24.77 -19.59 -9.50
CA HIS A 60 25.16 -18.16 -9.55
C HIS A 60 25.51 -17.51 -8.20
N ARG A 61 24.74 -17.78 -7.13
CA ARG A 61 25.04 -17.34 -5.75
C ARG A 61 25.10 -18.55 -4.84
N HIS A 62 26.26 -19.20 -4.83
CA HIS A 62 26.51 -20.29 -3.92
C HIS A 62 26.29 -19.80 -2.47
N PRO A 63 25.39 -20.40 -1.68
CA PRO A 63 25.04 -19.88 -0.35
C PRO A 63 26.26 -19.68 0.56
N ALA A 64 27.25 -20.55 0.44
CA ALA A 64 28.53 -20.43 1.13
C ALA A 64 29.35 -19.20 0.72
N THR A 65 29.43 -18.81 -0.56
CA THR A 65 30.19 -17.61 -0.97
C THR A 65 29.54 -16.34 -0.42
N ARG A 66 28.21 -16.24 -0.51
CA ARG A 66 27.44 -15.13 0.08
C ARG A 66 27.67 -15.03 1.59
N LEU A 67 27.55 -16.16 2.30
CA LEU A 67 27.77 -16.20 3.74
C LEU A 67 29.20 -15.78 4.10
N LEU A 68 30.20 -16.30 3.39
CA LEU A 68 31.61 -15.92 3.56
C LEU A 68 31.80 -14.40 3.41
N HIS A 69 31.27 -13.79 2.35
CA HIS A 69 31.39 -12.33 2.15
C HIS A 69 30.76 -11.53 3.29
N GLN A 70 29.58 -11.95 3.79
CA GLN A 70 28.88 -11.26 4.86
C GLN A 70 29.63 -11.31 6.20
N ILE A 71 30.27 -12.44 6.51
CA ILE A 71 30.91 -12.68 7.82
C ILE A 71 32.41 -12.39 7.82
N MET A 72 33.06 -12.29 6.66
CA MET A 72 34.50 -12.00 6.54
C MET A 72 34.94 -10.75 7.32
N PRO A 73 34.20 -9.61 7.32
CA PRO A 73 34.56 -8.42 8.10
C PRO A 73 34.62 -8.67 9.60
N LEU A 74 33.93 -9.70 10.10
CA LEU A 74 33.89 -10.07 11.50
C LEU A 74 35.04 -10.97 11.93
N ARG A 75 35.80 -11.53 10.99
CA ARG A 75 36.83 -12.54 11.26
C ARG A 75 37.82 -12.12 12.37
N GLU A 76 38.37 -10.92 12.26
CA GLU A 76 39.40 -10.42 13.18
C GLU A 76 38.86 -10.05 14.57
N ILE A 77 37.55 -9.80 14.68
CA ILE A 77 36.92 -9.27 15.90
C ILE A 77 35.93 -10.26 16.56
N ASN A 78 35.59 -11.36 15.90
CA ASN A 78 34.64 -12.36 16.37
C ASN A 78 35.18 -13.79 16.13
N LYS A 79 35.50 -14.49 17.22
CA LYS A 79 36.06 -15.86 17.18
C LYS A 79 35.10 -16.87 16.57
N ASP A 80 33.80 -16.71 16.77
CA ASP A 80 32.78 -17.60 16.21
C ASP A 80 32.68 -17.41 14.69
N ALA A 81 32.85 -16.17 14.21
CA ALA A 81 32.92 -15.88 12.79
C ALA A 81 34.18 -16.51 12.16
N ALA A 82 35.35 -16.35 12.79
CA ALA A 82 36.59 -16.98 12.33
C ALA A 82 36.47 -18.52 12.26
N LEU A 83 35.94 -19.14 13.31
CA LEU A 83 35.70 -20.59 13.34
C LEU A 83 34.74 -21.04 12.24
N LEU A 84 33.65 -20.31 12.03
CA LEU A 84 32.67 -20.62 10.99
C LEU A 84 33.27 -20.52 9.58
N ILE A 85 34.08 -19.47 9.32
CA ILE A 85 34.80 -19.31 8.05
C ILE A 85 35.71 -20.52 7.79
N ASP A 86 36.54 -20.91 8.76
CA ASP A 86 37.45 -22.04 8.62
C ASP A 86 36.69 -23.35 8.36
N ARG A 87 35.58 -23.58 9.07
CA ARG A 87 34.72 -24.75 8.87
C ARG A 87 34.11 -24.79 7.47
N LEU A 88 33.58 -23.66 6.98
CA LEU A 88 33.01 -23.57 5.64
C LEU A 88 34.06 -23.86 4.56
N LEU A 89 35.26 -23.27 4.67
CA LEU A 89 36.34 -23.49 3.72
C LEU A 89 36.86 -24.94 3.74
N TYR A 90 36.98 -25.54 4.91
CA TYR A 90 37.37 -26.95 5.04
C TYR A 90 36.36 -27.87 4.34
N LEU A 91 35.07 -27.68 4.61
CA LEU A 91 34.02 -28.50 4.01
C LEU A 91 33.90 -28.28 2.49
N ALA A 92 34.14 -27.04 2.02
CA ALA A 92 34.08 -26.71 0.60
C ALA A 92 35.21 -27.32 -0.23
N LEU A 93 36.38 -27.49 0.40
CA LEU A 93 37.58 -28.02 -0.24
C LEU A 93 37.81 -29.51 0.07
N GLU A 94 36.95 -30.16 0.88
CA GLU A 94 37.14 -31.54 1.37
C GLU A 94 37.39 -32.55 0.24
N ALA A 95 36.60 -32.47 -0.84
CA ALA A 95 36.74 -33.36 -1.99
C ALA A 95 37.94 -32.99 -2.88
N SER A 96 38.17 -31.70 -3.13
CA SER A 96 39.26 -31.21 -3.99
C SER A 96 40.64 -31.34 -3.34
N ASP A 97 40.73 -31.29 -2.01
CA ASP A 97 42.00 -31.45 -1.29
C ASP A 97 42.57 -32.87 -1.37
N ALA A 98 41.71 -33.87 -1.64
CA ALA A 98 42.12 -35.23 -1.91
C ALA A 98 42.68 -35.43 -3.34
N MET A 99 42.50 -34.45 -4.24
CA MET A 99 42.94 -34.51 -5.62
C MET A 99 44.34 -33.91 -5.79
N SER A 100 45.13 -34.52 -6.67
CA SER A 100 46.35 -33.91 -7.22
C SER A 100 46.00 -32.69 -8.08
N LEU A 101 47.00 -31.84 -8.35
CA LEU A 101 46.80 -30.69 -9.23
C LEU A 101 46.34 -31.12 -10.63
N GLU A 102 46.90 -32.19 -11.19
CA GLU A 102 46.51 -32.72 -12.50
C GLU A 102 45.03 -33.14 -12.51
N GLU A 103 44.58 -33.90 -11.50
CA GLU A 103 43.19 -34.33 -11.36
C GLU A 103 42.21 -33.15 -11.22
N LEU A 104 42.61 -32.07 -10.54
CA LEU A 104 41.82 -30.83 -10.46
C LEU A 104 41.67 -30.16 -11.84
N LEU A 105 42.75 -30.08 -12.62
CA LEU A 105 42.73 -29.45 -13.94
C LEU A 105 41.98 -30.31 -14.98
N GLU A 106 42.00 -31.63 -14.84
CA GLU A 106 41.24 -32.58 -15.68
C GLU A 106 39.72 -32.43 -15.52
N GLN A 107 39.23 -31.87 -14.41
CA GLN A 107 37.81 -31.55 -14.25
C GLN A 107 37.34 -30.44 -15.21
N ILE A 108 38.28 -29.64 -15.73
CA ILE A 108 38.02 -28.45 -16.56
C ILE A 108 38.35 -28.75 -18.02
N ASP A 109 37.34 -28.65 -18.89
CA ASP A 109 37.45 -29.01 -20.30
C ASP A 109 36.76 -28.04 -21.26
N GLU A 110 36.87 -28.33 -22.55
CA GLU A 110 36.36 -27.48 -23.64
C GLU A 110 34.85 -27.62 -23.88
N ARG A 111 34.15 -28.51 -23.14
CA ARG A 111 32.71 -28.75 -23.33
C ARG A 111 31.84 -27.64 -22.73
N GLY A 112 32.44 -26.68 -22.03
CA GLY A 112 31.74 -25.54 -21.43
C GLY A 112 30.60 -25.97 -20.52
N ALA A 113 29.43 -25.35 -20.69
CA ALA A 113 28.23 -25.63 -19.90
C ALA A 113 27.76 -27.10 -19.93
N LEU A 114 28.12 -27.87 -20.96
CA LEU A 114 27.77 -29.30 -21.04
C LEU A 114 28.51 -30.16 -19.99
N ASN A 115 29.62 -29.64 -19.43
CA ASN A 115 30.32 -30.28 -18.33
C ASN A 115 30.01 -29.54 -17.02
N PRO A 116 29.15 -30.11 -16.14
CA PRO A 116 28.80 -29.45 -14.88
C PRO A 116 30.00 -29.23 -13.94
N LYS A 117 31.09 -29.98 -14.12
CA LYS A 117 32.33 -29.77 -13.36
C LYS A 117 32.99 -28.42 -13.64
N ASN A 118 32.83 -27.86 -14.84
CA ASN A 118 33.29 -26.49 -15.12
C ASN A 118 32.63 -25.47 -14.18
N ASN A 119 31.33 -25.61 -13.89
CA ASN A 119 30.61 -24.73 -12.96
C ASN A 119 30.98 -24.97 -11.49
N GLU A 120 31.40 -26.19 -11.12
CA GLU A 120 31.89 -26.50 -9.77
C GLU A 120 33.29 -25.89 -9.54
N MET A 121 34.18 -26.04 -10.52
CA MET A 121 35.59 -25.67 -10.40
C MET A 121 35.85 -24.17 -10.25
N LYS A 122 34.96 -23.30 -10.74
CA LYS A 122 35.07 -21.84 -10.48
C LYS A 122 34.94 -21.50 -8.99
N PHE A 123 34.08 -22.21 -8.27
CA PHE A 123 33.95 -22.03 -6.82
C PHE A 123 35.14 -22.64 -6.08
N GLN A 124 35.68 -23.76 -6.56
CA GLN A 124 36.92 -24.33 -6.01
C GLN A 124 38.11 -23.35 -6.13
N ALA A 125 38.24 -22.65 -7.26
CA ALA A 125 39.23 -21.58 -7.41
C ALA A 125 39.08 -20.49 -6.33
N TYR A 126 37.84 -20.05 -6.10
CA TYR A 126 37.50 -19.07 -5.07
C TYR A 126 37.77 -19.58 -3.65
N TYR A 127 37.38 -20.81 -3.31
CA TYR A 127 37.59 -21.34 -1.96
C TYR A 127 39.07 -21.52 -1.65
N TYR A 128 39.88 -21.98 -2.61
CA TYR A 128 41.34 -22.00 -2.47
C TYR A 128 41.90 -20.59 -2.28
N ALA A 129 41.46 -19.61 -3.08
CA ALA A 129 41.90 -18.23 -2.95
C ALA A 129 41.49 -17.60 -1.61
N MET A 130 40.28 -17.88 -1.14
CA MET A 130 39.79 -17.40 0.16
C MET A 130 40.58 -18.03 1.31
N ARG A 131 40.88 -19.33 1.24
CA ARG A 131 41.72 -20.00 2.24
C ARG A 131 43.14 -19.45 2.25
N TYR A 132 43.70 -19.09 1.09
CA TYR A 132 44.94 -18.34 0.99
C TYR A 132 44.83 -16.96 1.64
N TYR A 133 43.79 -16.18 1.34
CA TYR A 133 43.58 -14.84 1.92
C TYR A 133 43.49 -14.90 3.45
N VAL A 134 42.83 -15.93 3.98
CA VAL A 134 42.66 -16.14 5.42
C VAL A 134 43.97 -16.60 6.09
N HIS A 135 44.68 -17.58 5.53
CA HIS A 135 45.80 -18.25 6.24
C HIS A 135 47.20 -18.00 5.66
N GLY A 136 47.31 -17.41 4.46
CA GLY A 136 48.57 -17.16 3.76
C GLY A 136 49.23 -18.41 3.15
N ASN A 137 48.49 -19.49 2.93
CA ASN A 137 49.03 -20.76 2.40
C ASN A 137 49.29 -20.69 0.88
N GLU A 138 50.54 -20.51 0.47
CA GLU A 138 50.92 -20.41 -0.96
C GLU A 138 50.52 -21.63 -1.80
N SER A 139 50.39 -22.83 -1.21
CA SER A 139 49.90 -24.02 -1.95
C SER A 139 48.45 -23.82 -2.44
N ASP A 140 47.61 -23.15 -1.65
CA ASP A 140 46.24 -22.84 -2.03
C ASP A 140 46.20 -21.77 -3.14
N ALA A 141 47.07 -20.75 -3.05
CA ALA A 141 47.22 -19.78 -4.13
C ALA A 141 47.71 -20.41 -5.44
N GLN A 142 48.66 -21.36 -5.37
CA GLN A 142 49.14 -22.11 -6.54
C GLN A 142 48.02 -22.93 -7.20
N LYS A 143 47.21 -23.65 -6.40
CA LYS A 143 46.04 -24.38 -6.91
C LYS A 143 45.03 -23.45 -7.56
N SER A 144 44.70 -22.34 -6.90
CA SER A 144 43.76 -21.34 -7.42
C SER A 144 44.25 -20.72 -8.74
N ALA A 145 45.51 -20.28 -8.80
CA ALA A 145 46.13 -19.73 -10.01
C ALA A 145 46.16 -20.74 -11.17
N ALA A 146 46.43 -22.02 -10.89
CA ALA A 146 46.42 -23.06 -11.89
C ALA A 146 45.00 -23.33 -12.45
N ILE A 147 43.97 -23.33 -11.59
CA ILE A 147 42.58 -23.43 -12.02
C ILE A 147 42.19 -22.23 -12.89
N LEU A 148 42.53 -21.01 -12.48
CA LEU A 148 42.28 -19.78 -13.24
C LEU A 148 42.93 -19.85 -14.63
N LYS A 149 44.20 -20.24 -14.69
CA LYS A 149 44.93 -20.42 -15.95
C LYS A 149 44.27 -21.49 -16.82
N ARG A 150 43.79 -22.58 -16.23
CA ARG A 150 43.12 -23.65 -16.98
C ARG A 150 41.81 -23.17 -17.61
N PHE A 151 41.00 -22.36 -16.91
CA PHE A 151 39.85 -21.70 -17.52
C PHE A 151 40.25 -20.81 -18.69
N ALA A 152 41.31 -20.00 -18.52
CA ALA A 152 41.83 -19.14 -19.57
C ALA A 152 42.25 -19.91 -20.85
N GLU A 153 42.73 -21.15 -20.73
CA GLU A 153 43.11 -22.01 -21.86
C GLU A 153 41.93 -22.59 -22.65
N VAL A 154 40.77 -22.75 -22.03
CA VAL A 154 39.64 -23.49 -22.61
C VAL A 154 38.44 -22.60 -22.95
N ILE A 155 38.25 -21.47 -22.27
CA ILE A 155 37.00 -20.70 -22.32
C ILE A 155 36.67 -20.17 -23.73
N HIS A 156 37.67 -19.83 -24.53
CA HIS A 156 37.50 -19.40 -25.93
C HIS A 156 36.94 -20.48 -26.86
N LYS A 157 37.02 -21.75 -26.43
CA LYS A 157 36.58 -22.91 -27.22
C LYS A 157 35.22 -23.43 -26.79
N TRP A 158 34.67 -22.91 -25.69
CA TRP A 158 33.40 -23.37 -25.17
C TRP A 158 32.26 -23.11 -26.15
N PRO A 159 31.32 -24.04 -26.32
CA PRO A 159 30.09 -23.72 -27.03
C PRO A 159 29.14 -22.89 -26.16
N LEU A 160 28.24 -22.16 -26.80
CA LEU A 160 27.02 -21.68 -26.16
C LEU A 160 25.96 -22.80 -26.19
N VAL A 161 25.17 -22.91 -25.13
CA VAL A 161 24.21 -24.01 -24.96
C VAL A 161 22.87 -23.46 -24.49
N ASP A 162 21.82 -23.63 -25.29
CA ASP A 162 20.47 -23.18 -24.93
C ASP A 162 19.76 -24.11 -23.92
N GLY A 163 18.53 -23.73 -23.53
CA GLY A 163 17.72 -24.48 -22.56
C GLY A 163 17.37 -25.90 -23.01
N GLU A 164 17.37 -26.18 -24.32
CA GLU A 164 17.14 -27.51 -24.90
C GLU A 164 18.42 -28.32 -25.09
N GLY A 165 19.58 -27.76 -24.73
CA GLY A 165 20.89 -28.40 -24.89
C GLY A 165 21.47 -28.34 -26.31
N ARG A 166 20.92 -27.49 -27.18
CA ARG A 166 21.47 -27.24 -28.53
C ARG A 166 22.71 -26.36 -28.42
N VAL A 167 23.66 -26.64 -29.29
CA VAL A 167 25.02 -26.10 -29.24
C VAL A 167 25.20 -25.05 -30.34
N TYR A 168 25.71 -23.88 -29.97
CA TYR A 168 25.99 -22.77 -30.86
C TYR A 168 27.45 -22.33 -30.73
N ALA A 169 28.00 -21.77 -31.81
CA ALA A 169 29.33 -21.15 -31.77
C ALA A 169 29.27 -19.83 -31.00
N GLN A 170 30.36 -19.45 -30.31
CA GLN A 170 30.43 -18.20 -29.55
C GLN A 170 30.36 -16.93 -30.40
N ASP A 171 30.55 -17.05 -31.72
CA ASP A 171 30.44 -15.97 -32.70
C ASP A 171 29.19 -16.09 -33.57
N ASP A 172 28.23 -16.96 -33.22
CA ASP A 172 26.94 -17.05 -33.88
C ASP A 172 26.11 -15.78 -33.60
N THR A 173 26.27 -14.81 -34.48
CA THR A 173 25.59 -13.51 -34.40
C THR A 173 24.07 -13.62 -34.44
N ARG A 174 23.49 -14.71 -34.97
CA ARG A 174 22.04 -14.92 -34.96
C ARG A 174 21.59 -15.37 -33.57
N TYR A 175 22.35 -16.23 -32.92
CA TYR A 175 22.05 -16.67 -31.55
C TYR A 175 22.25 -15.55 -30.54
N LEU A 176 23.38 -14.84 -30.61
CA LEU A 176 23.71 -13.72 -29.71
C LEU A 176 22.74 -12.52 -29.78
N ARG A 177 21.89 -12.45 -30.81
CA ARG A 177 20.84 -11.43 -30.99
C ARG A 177 19.49 -11.84 -30.40
N GLN A 178 19.36 -13.07 -29.92
CA GLN A 178 18.12 -13.55 -29.32
C GLN A 178 18.00 -13.01 -27.90
N TRP A 179 16.80 -12.59 -27.52
CA TRP A 179 16.52 -12.03 -26.20
C TRP A 179 16.62 -13.09 -25.09
N ASP A 180 16.44 -14.35 -25.44
CA ASP A 180 16.47 -15.56 -24.61
C ASP A 180 17.74 -16.41 -24.81
N ALA A 181 18.81 -15.82 -25.38
CA ALA A 181 20.07 -16.52 -25.54
C ALA A 181 20.69 -16.90 -24.17
N ASN A 182 21.37 -18.03 -24.16
CA ASN A 182 22.23 -18.42 -23.04
C ASN A 182 23.67 -17.96 -23.26
N GLY A 183 24.34 -17.74 -22.14
CA GLY A 183 25.74 -17.42 -21.98
C GLY A 183 26.66 -18.64 -21.89
N LEU A 184 27.95 -18.38 -21.67
CA LEU A 184 29.01 -19.39 -21.59
C LEU A 184 28.80 -20.41 -20.46
N TRP A 185 28.09 -20.01 -19.41
CA TRP A 185 27.82 -20.87 -18.25
C TRP A 185 26.57 -21.75 -18.41
N GLY A 186 25.86 -21.65 -19.54
CA GLY A 186 24.68 -22.48 -19.86
C GLY A 186 23.37 -21.93 -19.30
N GLU A 187 23.35 -20.66 -18.93
CA GLU A 187 22.24 -19.93 -18.32
C GLU A 187 22.03 -18.64 -19.10
N TRP A 188 21.00 -17.87 -18.79
CA TRP A 188 20.74 -16.61 -19.50
C TRP A 188 21.96 -15.69 -19.52
N PHE A 189 22.26 -15.12 -20.70
CA PHE A 189 23.48 -14.32 -20.92
C PHE A 189 23.59 -13.08 -20.00
N TYR A 190 22.47 -12.61 -19.44
CA TYR A 190 22.46 -11.54 -18.44
C TYR A 190 23.30 -11.87 -17.20
N GLN A 191 23.56 -13.16 -16.96
CA GLN A 191 24.25 -13.65 -15.78
C GLN A 191 25.69 -14.10 -16.10
N ASP A 192 26.25 -13.81 -17.27
CA ASP A 192 27.56 -14.37 -17.66
C ASP A 192 28.73 -13.78 -16.85
N LEU A 193 28.76 -12.46 -16.70
CA LEU A 193 29.72 -11.79 -15.80
C LEU A 193 29.52 -12.25 -14.36
N TRP A 194 28.27 -12.37 -13.95
CA TRP A 194 27.91 -12.84 -12.62
C TRP A 194 28.38 -14.28 -12.37
N GLY A 195 28.20 -15.16 -13.35
CA GLY A 195 28.66 -16.54 -13.35
C GLY A 195 30.18 -16.67 -13.30
N CYS A 196 30.92 -15.65 -13.77
CA CYS A 196 32.38 -15.59 -13.74
C CYS A 196 32.95 -14.96 -12.45
N GLN A 197 32.16 -14.22 -11.66
CA GLN A 197 32.63 -13.54 -10.44
C GLN A 197 33.52 -14.39 -9.51
N PRO A 198 33.25 -15.68 -9.24
CA PRO A 198 34.14 -16.49 -8.39
C PRO A 198 35.59 -16.55 -8.90
N LEU A 199 35.79 -16.55 -10.22
CA LEU A 199 37.13 -16.53 -10.83
C LEU A 199 37.79 -15.15 -10.70
N LEU A 200 37.02 -14.07 -10.86
CA LEU A 200 37.50 -12.70 -10.64
C LEU A 200 37.94 -12.50 -9.18
N TRP A 201 37.10 -12.88 -8.23
CA TRP A 201 37.41 -12.81 -6.79
C TRP A 201 38.62 -13.67 -6.44
N ALA A 202 38.71 -14.88 -7.02
CA ALA A 202 39.86 -15.75 -6.80
C ALA A 202 41.17 -15.08 -7.23
N TRP A 203 41.20 -14.49 -8.42
CA TRP A 203 42.36 -13.77 -8.96
C TRP A 203 42.77 -12.59 -8.09
N ASP A 204 41.80 -11.82 -7.61
CA ASP A 204 42.04 -10.67 -6.72
C ASP A 204 42.64 -11.10 -5.38
N LEU A 205 41.98 -12.06 -4.71
CA LEU A 205 42.37 -12.54 -3.36
C LEU A 205 43.79 -13.13 -3.33
N ILE A 206 44.27 -13.72 -4.42
CA ILE A 206 45.63 -14.26 -4.53
C ILE A 206 46.61 -13.26 -5.19
N GLY A 207 46.23 -12.00 -5.40
CA GLY A 207 47.02 -10.98 -6.11
C GLY A 207 48.44 -10.77 -5.58
N ASN A 208 48.64 -10.99 -4.28
CA ASN A 208 49.95 -10.85 -3.61
C ASN A 208 50.72 -12.18 -3.49
N SER A 209 50.18 -13.28 -4.01
CA SER A 209 50.81 -14.61 -3.94
C SER A 209 52.00 -14.75 -4.86
N GLN A 210 52.90 -15.69 -4.55
CA GLN A 210 54.03 -15.99 -5.43
C GLN A 210 53.56 -16.50 -6.79
N ALA A 211 52.43 -17.23 -6.82
CA ALA A 211 51.86 -17.80 -8.03
C ALA A 211 51.44 -16.74 -9.07
N LEU A 212 50.92 -15.59 -8.65
CA LEU A 212 50.56 -14.50 -9.56
C LEU A 212 51.71 -13.52 -9.84
N GLN A 213 52.76 -13.52 -9.02
CA GLN A 213 53.97 -12.73 -9.27
C GLN A 213 54.93 -13.41 -10.27
N GLU A 214 54.65 -14.65 -10.69
CA GLU A 214 55.35 -15.28 -11.80
C GLU A 214 55.13 -14.48 -13.10
N PRO A 215 56.20 -14.10 -13.83
CA PRO A 215 56.09 -13.23 -14.99
C PRO A 215 55.10 -13.73 -16.05
N GLY A 216 54.09 -12.92 -16.38
CA GLY A 216 53.13 -13.20 -17.44
C GLY A 216 51.93 -14.06 -17.03
N VAL A 217 51.92 -14.65 -15.82
CA VAL A 217 50.80 -15.50 -15.37
C VAL A 217 49.56 -14.67 -15.09
N SER A 218 49.70 -13.62 -14.28
CA SER A 218 48.60 -12.72 -13.93
C SER A 218 48.06 -12.00 -15.17
N GLU A 219 48.94 -11.53 -16.06
CA GLU A 219 48.58 -10.86 -17.32
C GLU A 219 47.88 -11.81 -18.30
N TYR A 220 48.28 -13.08 -18.35
CA TYR A 220 47.62 -14.09 -19.18
C TYR A 220 46.21 -14.38 -18.68
N ILE A 221 46.02 -14.60 -17.37
CA ILE A 221 44.70 -14.83 -16.77
C ILE A 221 43.80 -13.60 -16.98
N GLU A 222 44.33 -12.41 -16.73
CA GLU A 222 43.59 -11.16 -16.91
C GLU A 222 43.11 -11.02 -18.36
N ARG A 223 43.99 -11.21 -19.35
CA ARG A 223 43.65 -11.05 -20.77
C ARG A 223 42.73 -12.16 -21.29
N GLU A 224 43.12 -13.41 -21.11
CA GLU A 224 42.49 -14.55 -21.78
C GLU A 224 41.24 -15.07 -21.07
N LEU A 225 41.03 -14.73 -19.80
CA LEU A 225 39.85 -15.10 -19.04
C LEU A 225 39.02 -13.87 -18.63
N LEU A 226 39.56 -12.99 -17.79
CA LEU A 226 38.73 -11.97 -17.12
C LEU A 226 38.26 -10.88 -18.08
N ARG A 227 39.17 -10.28 -18.85
CA ARG A 227 38.81 -9.28 -19.89
C ARG A 227 38.03 -9.93 -21.03
N TYR A 228 38.39 -11.16 -21.41
CA TYR A 228 37.63 -11.91 -22.41
C TYR A 228 36.16 -12.10 -22.04
N MET A 229 35.84 -12.34 -20.76
CA MET A 229 34.44 -12.47 -20.32
C MET A 229 33.65 -11.18 -20.51
N VAL A 230 34.25 -10.02 -20.25
CA VAL A 230 33.63 -8.71 -20.52
C VAL A 230 33.49 -8.48 -22.03
N GLU A 231 34.51 -8.80 -22.81
CA GLU A 231 34.45 -8.75 -24.28
C GLU A 231 33.36 -9.67 -24.84
N HIS A 232 33.22 -10.88 -24.31
CA HIS A 232 32.20 -11.83 -24.68
C HIS A 232 30.79 -11.32 -24.33
N GLN A 233 30.59 -10.79 -23.12
CA GLN A 233 29.33 -10.18 -22.71
C GLN A 233 28.88 -9.10 -23.71
N PHE A 234 29.82 -8.29 -24.23
CA PHE A 234 29.50 -7.24 -25.19
C PHE A 234 29.23 -7.73 -26.62
N LYS A 235 29.42 -9.02 -26.92
CA LYS A 235 28.98 -9.61 -28.19
C LYS A 235 27.47 -9.77 -28.25
N TYR A 236 26.80 -9.89 -27.09
CA TYR A 236 25.35 -9.83 -27.00
C TYR A 236 24.91 -8.40 -27.32
N HIS A 237 24.34 -8.25 -28.51
CA HIS A 237 23.97 -6.96 -29.04
C HIS A 237 22.75 -7.15 -29.92
N PRO A 238 21.80 -6.21 -29.90
CA PRO A 238 21.74 -4.99 -29.08
C PRO A 238 21.26 -5.24 -27.63
N PRO A 239 21.56 -4.35 -26.68
CA PRO A 239 20.99 -4.45 -25.33
C PRO A 239 19.47 -4.39 -25.40
N THR A 240 18.79 -5.24 -24.63
CA THR A 240 17.32 -5.32 -24.58
C THR A 240 16.75 -4.36 -23.54
N TYR A 241 17.57 -3.96 -22.56
CA TYR A 241 17.20 -3.16 -21.39
C TYR A 241 16.15 -3.85 -20.48
N GLY A 242 16.02 -5.18 -20.54
CA GLY A 242 14.99 -5.91 -19.80
C GLY A 242 15.15 -5.99 -18.28
N ASN A 243 14.26 -6.74 -17.63
CA ASN A 243 14.19 -6.93 -16.17
C ASN A 243 15.42 -7.58 -15.53
N LEU A 244 16.34 -8.14 -16.32
CA LEU A 244 17.56 -8.83 -15.87
C LEU A 244 18.84 -8.01 -16.03
N GLU A 245 18.75 -6.81 -16.58
CA GLU A 245 19.92 -5.98 -16.89
C GLU A 245 20.75 -5.62 -15.66
N HIS A 246 20.12 -5.53 -14.49
CA HIS A 246 20.82 -5.26 -13.25
C HIS A 246 21.89 -6.33 -12.91
N TYR A 247 21.76 -7.57 -13.40
CA TYR A 247 22.80 -8.60 -13.26
C TYR A 247 24.06 -8.29 -14.08
N ILE A 248 23.88 -7.76 -15.30
CA ILE A 248 25.00 -7.29 -16.14
C ILE A 248 25.66 -6.10 -15.46
N LEU A 249 24.87 -5.15 -14.95
CA LEU A 249 25.40 -3.97 -14.25
C LEU A 249 26.20 -4.35 -12.99
N GLU A 250 25.66 -5.23 -12.14
CA GLU A 250 26.37 -5.75 -10.94
C GLU A 250 27.71 -6.37 -11.34
N GLY A 251 27.71 -7.26 -12.33
CA GLY A 251 28.92 -7.89 -12.84
C GLY A 251 29.91 -6.89 -13.44
N LEU A 252 29.43 -5.94 -14.25
CA LEU A 252 30.30 -4.97 -14.91
C LEU A 252 30.96 -4.00 -13.91
N ILE A 253 30.25 -3.63 -12.85
CA ILE A 253 30.80 -2.81 -11.76
C ILE A 253 31.90 -3.58 -11.03
N ASP A 254 31.66 -4.84 -10.66
CA ASP A 254 32.67 -5.68 -10.01
C ASP A 254 33.94 -5.83 -10.86
N PHE A 255 33.77 -6.13 -12.14
CA PHE A 255 34.90 -6.23 -13.08
C PHE A 255 35.63 -4.88 -13.25
N GLY A 256 34.90 -3.77 -13.37
CA GLY A 256 35.49 -2.43 -13.48
C GLY A 256 36.29 -2.02 -12.25
N MET A 257 35.82 -2.39 -11.04
CA MET A 257 36.50 -2.11 -9.78
C MET A 257 37.76 -2.96 -9.58
N LEU A 258 37.71 -4.26 -9.91
CA LEU A 258 38.79 -5.22 -9.63
C LEU A 258 39.83 -5.33 -10.76
N LEU A 259 39.47 -5.06 -12.03
CA LEU A 259 40.40 -4.98 -13.18
C LEU A 259 40.98 -3.57 -13.42
N PRO A 260 40.96 -2.72 -12.39
CA PRO A 260 40.79 -1.26 -12.46
C PRO A 260 40.60 -0.70 -13.88
N GLU A 261 39.43 -0.93 -14.46
CA GLU A 261 39.04 -0.47 -15.80
C GLU A 261 37.88 0.53 -15.69
N PRO A 262 38.16 1.84 -15.55
CA PRO A 262 37.12 2.83 -15.27
C PRO A 262 36.08 2.94 -16.39
N GLU A 263 36.44 2.65 -17.65
CA GLU A 263 35.46 2.74 -18.75
C GLU A 263 34.32 1.71 -18.60
N TYR A 264 34.53 0.60 -17.88
CA TYR A 264 33.45 -0.33 -17.53
C TYR A 264 32.45 0.31 -16.55
N ILE A 265 32.92 1.09 -15.59
CA ILE A 265 32.08 1.84 -14.65
C ILE A 265 31.28 2.92 -15.38
N HIS A 266 31.95 3.68 -16.24
CA HIS A 266 31.34 4.68 -17.10
C HIS A 266 30.24 4.09 -18.00
N ARG A 267 30.48 2.92 -18.59
CA ARG A 267 29.47 2.20 -19.36
C ARG A 267 28.30 1.71 -18.49
N ALA A 268 28.58 1.20 -17.28
CA ALA A 268 27.53 0.78 -16.34
C ALA A 268 26.60 1.95 -15.96
N VAL A 269 27.13 3.15 -15.68
CA VAL A 269 26.33 4.34 -15.37
C VAL A 269 25.44 4.76 -16.54
N ARG A 270 25.97 4.73 -17.78
CA ARG A 270 25.18 5.05 -18.97
C ARG A 270 24.09 4.02 -19.26
N TRP A 271 24.39 2.74 -19.07
CA TRP A 271 23.43 1.65 -19.26
C TRP A 271 22.34 1.68 -18.18
N HIS A 272 22.72 1.92 -16.92
CA HIS A 272 21.79 2.16 -15.82
C HIS A 272 20.78 3.29 -16.14
N ASN A 273 21.27 4.42 -16.66
CA ASN A 273 20.40 5.50 -17.13
C ASN A 273 19.45 5.05 -18.25
N ALA A 274 19.94 4.26 -19.21
CA ALA A 274 19.12 3.77 -20.31
C ALA A 274 17.93 2.93 -19.81
N VAL A 275 18.15 2.01 -18.85
CA VAL A 275 17.07 1.21 -18.23
C VAL A 275 16.01 2.11 -17.59
N ILE A 276 16.43 3.08 -16.77
CA ILE A 276 15.52 4.01 -16.06
C ILE A 276 14.63 4.76 -17.04
N VAL A 277 15.18 5.20 -18.17
CA VAL A 277 14.49 6.10 -19.09
C VAL A 277 13.64 5.37 -20.11
N THR A 278 14.04 4.16 -20.51
CA THR A 278 13.34 3.47 -21.60
C THR A 278 12.34 2.42 -21.17
N GLN A 279 12.30 2.02 -19.89
CA GLN A 279 11.60 0.81 -19.46
C GLN A 279 10.64 0.99 -18.29
N PHE A 280 10.49 2.20 -17.79
CA PHE A 280 9.45 2.56 -16.83
C PHE A 280 8.44 3.49 -17.52
N PHE A 281 7.15 3.33 -17.19
CA PHE A 281 6.10 4.27 -17.58
C PHE A 281 6.30 5.62 -16.89
N ALA A 282 5.59 6.66 -17.32
CA ALA A 282 5.68 7.99 -16.70
C ALA A 282 5.23 8.02 -15.24
N ASP A 283 4.30 7.15 -14.83
CA ASP A 283 3.87 7.01 -13.42
C ASP A 283 4.91 6.29 -12.54
N GLY A 284 6.01 5.78 -13.10
CA GLY A 284 7.09 5.11 -12.37
C GLY A 284 7.02 3.60 -12.38
N PHE A 285 5.93 3.01 -12.88
CA PHE A 285 5.78 1.56 -12.86
C PHE A 285 6.63 0.90 -13.95
N TRP A 286 7.02 -0.35 -13.72
CA TRP A 286 7.86 -1.09 -14.67
C TRP A 286 7.01 -1.52 -15.86
N HIS A 287 7.55 -1.37 -17.08
CA HIS A 287 6.73 -1.48 -18.28
C HIS A 287 6.10 -2.85 -18.50
N GLU A 288 6.67 -3.94 -17.98
CA GLU A 288 6.06 -5.28 -18.05
C GLU A 288 4.76 -5.38 -17.25
N GLY A 289 4.35 -4.34 -16.51
CA GLY A 289 3.05 -4.26 -15.85
C GLY A 289 2.91 -5.18 -14.63
N THR A 290 4.01 -5.78 -14.18
CA THR A 290 4.05 -6.75 -13.07
C THR A 290 4.74 -6.16 -11.83
N PRO A 291 4.09 -6.19 -10.66
CA PRO A 291 4.69 -5.73 -9.41
C PRO A 291 5.90 -6.56 -8.96
N ALA A 292 5.92 -7.85 -9.30
CA ALA A 292 7.01 -8.75 -8.91
C ALA A 292 8.31 -8.38 -9.62
N TYR A 293 8.23 -8.17 -10.94
CA TYR A 293 9.41 -7.77 -11.72
C TYR A 293 9.72 -6.29 -11.57
N HIS A 294 8.72 -5.43 -11.34
CA HIS A 294 8.96 -4.05 -10.91
C HIS A 294 9.85 -4.04 -9.66
N LYS A 295 9.48 -4.78 -8.61
CA LYS A 295 10.27 -4.86 -7.39
C LYS A 295 11.69 -5.34 -7.66
N ASP A 296 11.87 -6.40 -8.46
CA ASP A 296 13.20 -6.97 -8.74
C ASP A 296 14.12 -5.95 -9.43
N ILE A 297 13.65 -5.36 -10.54
CA ILE A 297 14.45 -4.40 -11.30
C ILE A 297 14.64 -3.10 -10.53
N TRP A 298 13.62 -2.59 -9.83
CA TRP A 298 13.71 -1.41 -8.96
C TRP A 298 14.76 -1.62 -7.87
N GLN A 299 14.79 -2.78 -7.20
CA GLN A 299 15.83 -3.08 -6.21
C GLN A 299 17.23 -3.14 -6.84
N GLY A 300 17.34 -3.69 -8.05
CA GLY A 300 18.59 -3.69 -8.81
C GLY A 300 19.09 -2.27 -9.13
N VAL A 301 18.25 -1.44 -9.75
CA VAL A 301 18.66 -0.14 -10.29
C VAL A 301 18.58 1.01 -9.29
N ALA A 302 17.63 1.02 -8.35
CA ALA A 302 17.46 2.13 -7.40
C ALA A 302 18.17 1.91 -6.07
N VAL A 303 18.52 0.66 -5.73
CA VAL A 303 19.14 0.33 -4.44
C VAL A 303 20.53 -0.27 -4.61
N LEU A 304 20.67 -1.36 -5.36
CA LEU A 304 21.92 -2.11 -5.45
C LEU A 304 23.00 -1.35 -6.23
N VAL A 305 22.72 -0.95 -7.47
CA VAL A 305 23.69 -0.22 -8.31
C VAL A 305 24.17 1.09 -7.67
N PRO A 306 23.29 1.97 -7.13
CA PRO A 306 23.72 3.17 -6.41
C PRO A 306 24.60 2.87 -5.21
N ARG A 307 24.29 1.81 -4.46
CA ARG A 307 25.11 1.38 -3.32
C ARG A 307 26.52 0.95 -3.76
N LEU A 308 26.63 0.14 -4.81
CA LEU A 308 27.92 -0.38 -5.30
C LEU A 308 28.85 0.73 -5.81
N LEU A 309 28.28 1.82 -6.33
CA LEU A 309 29.01 2.95 -6.90
C LEU A 309 29.18 4.14 -5.95
N LYS A 310 28.61 4.09 -4.75
CA LYS A 310 28.65 5.20 -3.79
C LYS A 310 30.09 5.57 -3.43
N GLY A 311 30.45 6.81 -3.71
CA GLY A 311 31.79 7.36 -3.43
C GLY A 311 32.88 6.88 -4.40
N TYR A 312 32.51 6.24 -5.51
CA TYR A 312 33.47 5.88 -6.55
C TYR A 312 34.15 7.12 -7.13
N SER A 313 35.45 7.02 -7.38
CA SER A 313 36.23 8.06 -8.07
C SER A 313 37.16 7.42 -9.08
N ASP A 314 37.23 8.01 -10.26
CA ASP A 314 38.15 7.58 -11.31
C ASP A 314 39.60 7.73 -10.86
N PRO A 315 40.48 6.78 -11.26
CA PRO A 315 41.89 6.90 -10.98
C PRO A 315 42.47 8.19 -11.56
N PRO A 316 43.54 8.75 -10.94
CA PRO A 316 44.18 9.96 -11.42
C PRO A 316 44.57 9.86 -12.90
N GLY A 317 44.13 10.82 -13.70
CA GLY A 317 44.47 10.92 -15.13
C GLY A 317 43.49 10.23 -16.08
N PHE A 318 42.60 9.36 -15.61
CA PHE A 318 41.53 8.81 -16.45
C PHE A 318 40.45 9.86 -16.74
N ARG A 319 39.94 9.84 -17.98
CA ARG A 319 38.79 10.62 -18.47
C ARG A 319 38.11 9.88 -19.63
N SER A 320 36.79 9.84 -19.65
CA SER A 320 35.95 9.20 -20.67
C SER A 320 35.36 10.23 -21.64
N VAL A 321 35.68 10.12 -22.93
CA VAL A 321 35.08 10.93 -24.01
C VAL A 321 33.65 10.48 -24.29
N GLU A 322 33.41 9.18 -24.28
CA GLU A 322 32.09 8.61 -24.56
C GLU A 322 31.06 9.06 -23.51
N THR A 323 31.47 9.13 -22.25
CA THR A 323 30.61 9.66 -21.18
C THR A 323 30.38 11.16 -21.32
N TYR A 324 31.38 11.92 -21.78
CA TYR A 324 31.18 13.34 -22.06
C TYR A 324 30.14 13.56 -23.17
N GLU A 325 30.23 12.81 -24.28
CA GLU A 325 29.25 12.88 -25.37
C GLU A 325 27.84 12.50 -24.90
N TRP A 326 27.71 11.47 -24.05
CA TRP A 326 26.45 11.11 -23.41
C TRP A 326 25.88 12.24 -22.53
N ILE A 327 26.71 12.88 -21.70
CA ILE A 327 26.28 14.04 -20.87
C ILE A 327 25.81 15.19 -21.76
N GLN A 328 26.49 15.47 -22.88
CA GLN A 328 26.05 16.53 -23.80
C GLN A 328 24.66 16.23 -24.41
N ALA A 329 24.32 14.96 -24.58
CA ALA A 329 23.02 14.53 -25.07
C ALA A 329 21.93 14.51 -23.97
N ARG A 330 22.29 14.75 -22.70
CA ARG A 330 21.45 14.56 -21.51
C ARG A 330 21.63 15.72 -20.52
N PRO A 331 20.97 16.87 -20.76
CA PRO A 331 21.11 18.05 -19.92
C PRO A 331 20.80 17.80 -18.44
N GLU A 332 19.91 16.85 -18.12
CA GLU A 332 19.51 16.48 -16.77
C GLU A 332 20.63 15.84 -15.93
N VAL A 333 21.67 15.27 -16.55
CA VAL A 333 22.86 14.77 -15.84
C VAL A 333 24.02 15.78 -15.82
N GLN A 334 23.89 16.89 -16.57
CA GLN A 334 24.92 17.91 -16.63
C GLN A 334 25.07 18.61 -15.27
N GLY A 335 26.31 18.70 -14.77
CA GLY A 335 26.61 19.33 -13.48
C GLY A 335 26.04 18.57 -12.28
N ALA A 336 25.68 17.30 -12.43
CA ALA A 336 25.26 16.47 -11.31
C ALA A 336 26.45 16.21 -10.34
N PRO A 337 26.20 16.07 -9.03
CA PRO A 337 27.24 15.74 -8.06
C PRO A 337 27.99 14.48 -8.47
N GLY A 338 29.31 14.49 -8.30
CA GLY A 338 30.14 13.35 -8.63
C GLY A 338 30.60 13.25 -10.08
N ILE A 339 30.21 14.19 -10.96
CA ILE A 339 30.61 14.21 -12.37
C ILE A 339 31.38 15.50 -12.68
N THR A 340 32.63 15.36 -13.13
CA THR A 340 33.50 16.49 -13.52
C THR A 340 33.81 16.43 -15.02
N ILE A 341 33.73 17.58 -15.70
CA ILE A 341 34.16 17.73 -17.10
C ILE A 341 35.48 18.48 -17.16
N VAL A 342 36.50 17.91 -17.81
CA VAL A 342 37.81 18.53 -17.99
C VAL A 342 38.30 18.30 -19.42
N ASP A 343 38.55 19.40 -20.15
CA ASP A 343 39.07 19.40 -21.53
C ASP A 343 38.26 18.55 -22.54
N GLY A 344 36.92 18.54 -22.44
CA GLY A 344 36.06 17.79 -23.36
C GLY A 344 35.98 16.28 -23.08
N ALA A 345 36.30 15.86 -21.84
CA ALA A 345 36.10 14.50 -21.37
C ALA A 345 35.56 14.51 -19.93
N ALA A 346 34.81 13.47 -19.57
CA ALA A 346 34.17 13.35 -18.26
C ALA A 346 34.99 12.44 -17.34
N ARG A 347 34.88 12.67 -16.04
CA ARG A 347 35.38 11.78 -14.98
C ARG A 347 34.39 11.75 -13.82
N PHE A 348 34.38 10.65 -13.07
CA PHE A 348 33.65 10.53 -11.82
C PHE A 348 34.54 10.85 -10.62
N ASP A 349 34.04 11.69 -9.72
CA ASP A 349 34.75 12.17 -8.51
C ASP A 349 33.77 12.16 -7.32
N ASP A 350 33.80 11.13 -6.47
CA ASP A 350 32.83 10.92 -5.38
C ASP A 350 31.40 10.75 -5.92
N LEU A 351 31.22 9.76 -6.81
CA LEU A 351 29.96 9.49 -7.50
C LEU A 351 28.82 9.17 -6.52
N ASP A 352 27.67 9.80 -6.74
CA ASP A 352 26.46 9.59 -5.95
C ASP A 352 25.22 9.50 -6.83
N LEU A 353 24.87 8.29 -7.27
CA LEU A 353 23.72 8.09 -8.15
C LEU A 353 22.38 8.46 -7.49
N GLU A 354 22.28 8.43 -6.16
CA GLU A 354 21.06 8.84 -5.45
C GLU A 354 20.86 10.37 -5.55
N ALA A 355 21.95 11.14 -5.53
CA ALA A 355 21.90 12.57 -5.77
C ALA A 355 21.56 12.93 -7.23
N ILE A 356 21.82 12.01 -8.18
CA ILE A 356 21.53 12.20 -9.61
C ILE A 356 20.10 11.77 -9.94
N TYR A 357 19.65 10.61 -9.45
CA TYR A 357 18.41 9.95 -9.86
C TYR A 357 17.37 9.82 -8.74
N GLY A 358 17.54 10.52 -7.62
CA GLY A 358 16.66 10.38 -6.46
C GLY A 358 15.18 10.71 -6.74
N VAL A 359 14.87 11.55 -7.73
CA VAL A 359 13.49 11.82 -8.16
C VAL A 359 12.89 10.58 -8.85
N GLN A 360 13.62 10.01 -9.80
CA GLN A 360 13.25 8.79 -10.52
C GLN A 360 13.04 7.61 -9.56
N PHE A 361 13.94 7.44 -8.59
CA PHE A 361 13.87 6.34 -7.62
C PHE A 361 12.63 6.43 -6.73
N ARG A 362 12.24 7.63 -6.29
CA ARG A 362 11.01 7.85 -5.52
C ARG A 362 9.77 7.56 -6.35
N ARG A 363 9.73 8.05 -7.60
CA ARG A 363 8.61 7.78 -8.52
C ARG A 363 8.38 6.28 -8.73
N MET A 364 9.46 5.50 -8.89
CA MET A 364 9.38 4.04 -8.98
C MET A 364 8.79 3.41 -7.71
N GLU A 365 9.29 3.82 -6.54
CA GLU A 365 8.79 3.32 -5.26
C GLU A 365 7.31 3.65 -5.03
N GLU A 366 6.90 4.89 -5.33
CA GLU A 366 5.52 5.36 -5.20
C GLU A 366 4.57 4.58 -6.12
N ALA A 367 5.00 4.25 -7.34
CA ALA A 367 4.20 3.49 -8.30
C ALA A 367 3.76 2.12 -7.75
N VAL A 368 4.69 1.33 -7.20
CA VAL A 368 4.35 0.02 -6.61
C VAL A 368 3.58 0.16 -5.30
N ASN A 369 3.82 1.23 -4.53
CA ASN A 369 3.09 1.48 -3.29
C ASN A 369 1.60 1.80 -3.53
N LYS A 370 1.25 2.38 -4.69
CA LYS A 370 -0.16 2.59 -5.08
C LYS A 370 -0.96 1.27 -5.15
N LEU A 371 -0.30 0.12 -5.34
CA LEU A 371 -0.94 -1.22 -5.43
C LEU A 371 -1.09 -1.96 -4.09
N LEU A 372 -0.76 -1.31 -2.96
CA LEU A 372 -0.80 -1.96 -1.64
C LEU A 372 -2.21 -2.10 -1.08
N PHE A 373 -2.50 -3.30 -0.57
CA PHE A 373 -3.63 -3.59 0.30
C PHE A 373 -3.31 -3.27 1.78
N PRO A 374 -4.34 -3.16 2.65
CA PRO A 374 -4.17 -2.84 4.08
C PRO A 374 -3.30 -3.83 4.87
N ASP A 375 -3.14 -5.07 4.40
CA ASP A 375 -2.29 -6.08 5.02
C ASP A 375 -0.83 -6.08 4.50
N ARG A 376 -0.50 -5.07 3.67
CA ARG A 376 0.78 -4.89 2.95
C ARG A 376 1.04 -5.89 1.84
N THR A 377 0.08 -6.73 1.46
CA THR A 377 0.20 -7.48 0.20
C THR A 377 0.03 -6.51 -0.98
N VAL A 378 0.66 -6.87 -2.10
CA VAL A 378 0.60 -6.08 -3.33
C VAL A 378 -0.40 -6.77 -4.27
N ALA A 379 -1.28 -6.01 -4.89
CA ALA A 379 -2.22 -6.54 -5.88
C ALA A 379 -1.48 -7.30 -6.99
N GLY A 380 -1.95 -8.51 -7.33
CA GLY A 380 -1.39 -9.28 -8.43
C GLY A 380 -1.79 -8.69 -9.77
N LEU A 381 -0.84 -8.31 -10.61
CA LEU A 381 -1.06 -7.92 -12.01
C LEU A 381 -0.10 -8.71 -12.90
N HIS A 382 -0.63 -9.24 -14.00
CA HIS A 382 0.09 -10.14 -14.91
C HIS A 382 0.91 -11.21 -14.16
N ASP A 383 2.18 -11.44 -14.57
CA ASP A 383 3.09 -12.36 -13.89
C ASP A 383 3.52 -11.84 -12.52
N CYS A 384 2.70 -12.08 -11.50
CA CYS A 384 3.05 -11.78 -10.13
C CYS A 384 3.42 -13.07 -9.38
N LEU A 385 4.63 -13.12 -8.80
CA LEU A 385 5.11 -14.21 -7.95
C LEU A 385 4.80 -14.00 -6.45
N LEU A 386 4.22 -12.86 -6.08
CA LEU A 386 4.17 -12.35 -4.71
C LEU A 386 3.00 -12.90 -3.88
N GLN A 387 2.78 -14.22 -3.89
CA GLN A 387 1.77 -14.80 -3.00
C GLN A 387 2.16 -14.58 -1.53
N GLY A 388 1.34 -13.83 -0.78
CA GLY A 388 1.55 -13.56 0.65
C GLY A 388 2.82 -12.77 0.98
N TYR A 389 3.46 -12.14 -0.01
CA TYR A 389 4.66 -11.34 0.22
C TYR A 389 4.26 -9.96 0.71
N GLN A 390 4.42 -9.72 2.02
CA GLN A 390 4.22 -8.39 2.58
C GLN A 390 5.35 -7.45 2.13
N ALA A 391 4.97 -6.30 1.57
CA ALA A 391 5.88 -5.23 1.17
C ALA A 391 6.64 -4.70 2.40
N TRP A 392 7.82 -5.24 2.65
CA TRP A 392 8.68 -4.84 3.78
C TRP A 392 9.26 -3.44 3.63
N TRP A 393 9.20 -2.86 2.42
CA TRP A 393 9.66 -1.51 2.11
C TRP A 393 8.63 -0.43 2.43
N ALA A 394 7.34 -0.78 2.57
CA ALA A 394 6.27 0.19 2.76
C ALA A 394 5.46 -0.06 4.04
N GLN A 395 4.84 1.01 4.54
CA GLN A 395 3.86 0.91 5.62
C GLN A 395 2.49 0.47 5.07
N ALA A 396 1.66 -0.12 5.92
CA ALA A 396 0.29 -0.46 5.57
C ALA A 396 -0.53 0.82 5.36
N PRO A 397 -1.26 0.96 4.23
CA PRO A 397 -2.19 2.07 4.05
C PRO A 397 -3.24 2.06 5.16
N THR A 398 -3.51 3.20 5.79
CA THR A 398 -4.52 3.31 6.85
C THR A 398 -5.87 3.87 6.36
N VAL A 399 -5.89 4.43 5.15
CA VAL A 399 -7.07 4.99 4.49
C VAL A 399 -7.18 4.37 3.09
N GLY A 400 -8.38 3.98 2.70
CA GLY A 400 -8.71 3.58 1.35
C GLY A 400 -9.00 4.83 0.56
N GLU A 401 -8.16 5.15 -0.40
CA GLU A 401 -8.28 6.33 -1.23
C GLU A 401 -8.15 5.94 -2.71
N PRO A 402 -8.75 6.71 -3.63
CA PRO A 402 -8.58 6.47 -5.05
C PRO A 402 -7.13 6.65 -5.49
N ARG A 403 -6.66 5.82 -6.43
CA ARG A 403 -5.29 5.87 -6.95
C ARG A 403 -5.29 5.62 -8.45
N LEU A 404 -4.34 6.23 -9.15
CA LEU A 404 -4.21 6.12 -10.60
C LEU A 404 -2.76 5.87 -11.01
N LEU A 405 -2.55 4.83 -11.81
CA LEU A 405 -1.34 4.55 -12.58
C LEU A 405 -1.71 4.73 -14.06
N GLY A 406 -1.88 5.99 -14.44
CA GLY A 406 -2.57 6.36 -15.68
C GLY A 406 -1.77 6.11 -16.96
N SER A 407 -0.46 5.89 -16.86
CA SER A 407 0.39 5.50 -17.99
C SER A 407 0.54 3.99 -18.11
N SER A 408 0.54 3.28 -16.98
CA SER A 408 0.55 1.82 -16.91
C SER A 408 -0.81 1.20 -17.25
N GLY A 409 -1.88 1.99 -17.20
CA GLY A 409 -3.24 1.53 -17.46
C GLY A 409 -3.87 0.83 -16.27
N HIS A 410 -3.82 1.41 -15.08
CA HIS A 410 -4.45 0.81 -13.89
C HIS A 410 -5.11 1.88 -13.01
N GLY A 411 -6.38 1.71 -12.69
CA GLY A 411 -7.14 2.62 -11.85
C GLY A 411 -7.72 1.92 -10.63
N ILE A 412 -7.79 2.64 -9.51
CA ILE A 412 -8.24 2.11 -8.22
C ILE A 412 -9.26 3.08 -7.63
N LEU A 413 -10.48 2.61 -7.40
CA LEU A 413 -11.45 3.26 -6.53
C LEU A 413 -11.19 2.82 -5.09
N GLY A 414 -11.33 3.72 -4.12
CA GLY A 414 -11.01 3.41 -2.74
C GLY A 414 -11.73 4.29 -1.72
N THR A 415 -12.22 3.67 -0.64
CA THR A 415 -12.80 4.37 0.52
C THR A 415 -12.55 3.57 1.81
N GLY A 416 -12.98 4.12 2.94
CA GLY A 416 -12.92 3.46 4.25
C GLY A 416 -11.59 3.66 4.96
N THR A 417 -11.53 3.23 6.22
CA THR A 417 -10.35 3.40 7.08
C THR A 417 -10.04 2.12 7.83
N HIS A 418 -8.75 1.89 8.11
CA HIS A 418 -8.28 0.71 8.84
C HIS A 418 -8.87 -0.60 8.27
N ARG A 419 -9.53 -1.40 9.10
CA ARG A 419 -10.10 -2.69 8.69
C ARG A 419 -11.30 -2.61 7.73
N ASP A 420 -11.85 -1.40 7.55
CA ASP A 420 -13.05 -1.15 6.74
C ASP A 420 -12.66 -0.55 5.37
N GLN A 421 -11.37 -0.56 5.02
CA GLN A 421 -10.89 -0.15 3.69
C GLN A 421 -11.44 -1.07 2.60
N VAL A 422 -11.87 -0.45 1.51
CA VAL A 422 -12.33 -1.10 0.28
C VAL A 422 -11.52 -0.58 -0.89
N TYR A 423 -11.10 -1.47 -1.79
CA TYR A 423 -10.46 -1.11 -3.06
C TYR A 423 -11.08 -1.89 -4.21
N VAL A 424 -11.37 -1.18 -5.31
CA VAL A 424 -11.83 -1.77 -6.57
C VAL A 424 -10.82 -1.39 -7.64
N HIS A 425 -10.12 -2.38 -8.17
CA HIS A 425 -9.10 -2.19 -9.20
C HIS A 425 -9.72 -2.46 -10.58
N LEU A 426 -9.37 -1.64 -11.56
CA LEU A 426 -9.64 -1.88 -12.98
C LEU A 426 -8.32 -1.82 -13.74
N HIS A 427 -7.93 -2.95 -14.32
CA HIS A 427 -6.75 -3.05 -15.16
C HIS A 427 -7.13 -2.81 -16.63
N TYR A 428 -6.50 -1.84 -17.29
CA TYR A 428 -6.71 -1.51 -18.70
C TYR A 428 -5.37 -1.30 -19.45
N GLY A 429 -4.27 -1.80 -18.86
CA GLY A 429 -2.97 -1.86 -19.50
C GLY A 429 -2.96 -2.89 -20.64
N GLY A 430 -2.01 -2.71 -21.55
CA GLY A 430 -1.76 -3.66 -22.64
C GLY A 430 -0.80 -4.79 -22.25
N THR A 431 -0.22 -5.40 -23.26
CA THR A 431 0.65 -6.57 -23.15
C THR A 431 2.10 -6.21 -23.52
N HIS A 432 2.92 -5.93 -22.51
CA HIS A 432 4.27 -5.39 -22.69
C HIS A 432 5.41 -6.37 -22.39
N GLY A 433 5.09 -7.55 -21.89
CA GLY A 433 6.06 -8.55 -21.43
C GLY A 433 5.62 -9.13 -20.10
N HIS A 434 5.86 -10.43 -19.89
CA HIS A 434 5.38 -11.10 -18.68
C HIS A 434 3.86 -10.95 -18.46
N GLU A 435 3.13 -10.85 -19.57
CA GLU A 435 1.73 -10.49 -19.62
C GLU A 435 0.79 -11.66 -19.28
N HIS A 436 -0.39 -11.30 -18.80
CA HIS A 436 -1.61 -12.09 -18.86
C HIS A 436 -2.53 -11.50 -19.94
N TYR A 437 -3.56 -12.23 -20.36
CA TYR A 437 -4.55 -11.78 -21.35
C TYR A 437 -5.79 -11.22 -20.65
N ASP A 438 -5.56 -10.24 -19.78
CA ASP A 438 -6.45 -9.79 -18.71
C ASP A 438 -6.86 -8.31 -18.82
N ALA A 439 -6.84 -7.72 -20.01
CA ALA A 439 -7.35 -6.36 -20.18
C ALA A 439 -8.82 -6.27 -19.74
N LEU A 440 -9.12 -5.20 -19.01
CA LEU A 440 -10.38 -4.94 -18.30
C LEU A 440 -10.71 -5.91 -17.15
N ASN A 441 -9.73 -6.65 -16.62
CA ASN A 441 -9.86 -7.43 -15.39
C ASN A 441 -10.04 -6.55 -14.13
N ILE A 442 -10.59 -7.14 -13.07
CA ILE A 442 -10.84 -6.47 -11.79
C ILE A 442 -10.30 -7.22 -10.59
N ILE A 443 -10.01 -6.47 -9.52
CA ILE A 443 -9.66 -6.99 -8.20
C ILE A 443 -10.52 -6.24 -7.17
N LEU A 444 -11.06 -6.96 -6.18
CA LEU A 444 -11.89 -6.39 -5.12
C LEU A 444 -11.33 -6.76 -3.75
N TRP A 445 -10.80 -5.77 -3.03
CA TRP A 445 -10.49 -5.90 -1.61
C TRP A 445 -11.63 -5.31 -0.79
N ALA A 446 -12.25 -6.13 0.06
CA ALA A 446 -13.23 -5.67 1.03
C ALA A 446 -13.33 -6.66 2.19
N LYS A 447 -13.76 -6.19 3.35
CA LYS A 447 -13.92 -7.04 4.56
C LYS A 447 -12.63 -7.81 4.91
N ASN A 448 -11.48 -7.15 4.72
CA ASN A 448 -10.13 -7.68 4.96
C ASN A 448 -9.79 -8.94 4.17
N LEU A 449 -10.33 -9.07 2.97
CA LEU A 449 -10.05 -10.16 2.04
C LEU A 449 -10.08 -9.64 0.60
N GLU A 450 -9.19 -10.13 -0.24
CA GLU A 450 -9.29 -10.01 -1.70
C GLU A 450 -10.42 -10.96 -2.17
N LEU A 451 -11.65 -10.45 -2.27
CA LEU A 451 -12.86 -11.22 -2.59
C LEU A 451 -12.98 -11.58 -4.08
N ILE A 452 -12.41 -10.74 -4.94
CA ILE A 452 -12.15 -11.05 -6.35
C ILE A 452 -10.64 -10.89 -6.51
N SER A 453 -9.94 -11.99 -6.76
CA SER A 453 -8.47 -12.03 -6.89
C SER A 453 -8.03 -12.03 -8.34
N GLU A 454 -6.72 -11.86 -8.56
CA GLU A 454 -6.06 -12.18 -9.83
C GLU A 454 -5.15 -13.42 -9.72
N GLY A 455 -4.75 -14.05 -10.82
CA GLY A 455 -3.83 -15.18 -10.87
C GLY A 455 -2.39 -14.87 -10.41
N MET A 456 -1.46 -15.75 -10.77
CA MET A 456 -0.03 -15.62 -10.47
C MET A 456 0.83 -16.12 -11.63
N TYR A 457 2.14 -15.84 -11.61
CA TYR A 457 3.04 -16.18 -12.71
C TYR A 457 3.08 -17.67 -13.08
N ARG A 458 3.47 -18.55 -12.14
CA ARG A 458 3.68 -19.98 -12.40
C ARG A 458 2.80 -20.85 -11.49
N PRO A 459 2.29 -21.98 -11.99
CA PRO A 459 1.65 -23.00 -11.15
C PRO A 459 2.53 -23.41 -9.98
N LEU A 460 1.91 -23.78 -8.86
CA LEU A 460 2.64 -24.33 -7.73
C LEU A 460 3.32 -25.66 -8.13
N PRO A 461 4.53 -25.97 -7.61
CA PRO A 461 5.19 -27.23 -7.91
C PRO A 461 4.32 -28.46 -7.60
N GLY A 462 4.07 -29.28 -8.61
CA GLY A 462 3.22 -30.48 -8.52
C GLY A 462 1.72 -30.23 -8.66
N ASP A 463 1.30 -29.00 -8.96
CA ASP A 463 -0.10 -28.65 -9.18
C ASP A 463 -0.64 -29.15 -10.52
N ILE A 464 -1.97 -29.21 -10.63
CA ILE A 464 -2.70 -29.55 -11.87
C ILE A 464 -2.82 -28.35 -12.81
N SER A 465 -2.55 -27.13 -12.32
CA SER A 465 -2.62 -25.91 -13.11
C SER A 465 -1.45 -25.79 -14.10
N THR A 466 -1.61 -24.94 -15.10
CA THR A 466 -0.60 -24.71 -16.16
C THR A 466 -0.38 -23.23 -16.37
N ARG A 467 0.80 -22.86 -16.88
CA ARG A 467 1.10 -21.47 -17.26
C ARG A 467 0.10 -20.94 -18.29
N GLU A 468 -0.28 -21.77 -19.25
CA GLU A 468 -1.28 -21.44 -20.29
C GLU A 468 -2.63 -21.06 -19.68
N TRP A 469 -3.10 -21.79 -18.66
CA TRP A 469 -4.33 -21.43 -17.94
C TRP A 469 -4.20 -20.07 -17.26
N HIS A 470 -3.12 -19.86 -16.50
CA HIS A 470 -2.89 -18.62 -15.77
C HIS A 470 -2.82 -17.37 -16.67
N THR A 471 -2.45 -17.53 -17.94
CA THR A 471 -2.41 -16.42 -18.92
C THR A 471 -3.70 -16.21 -19.69
N SER A 472 -4.57 -17.23 -19.77
CA SER A 472 -5.75 -17.21 -20.64
C SER A 472 -6.79 -16.18 -20.21
N THR A 473 -7.49 -15.56 -21.16
CA THR A 473 -8.53 -14.56 -20.86
C THR A 473 -9.66 -15.17 -20.03
N ALA A 474 -9.97 -16.45 -20.27
CA ALA A 474 -11.01 -17.17 -19.53
C ALA A 474 -10.65 -17.44 -18.06
N ALA A 475 -9.39 -17.29 -17.66
CA ALA A 475 -8.98 -17.42 -16.27
C ALA A 475 -9.20 -16.14 -15.45
N HIS A 476 -9.46 -15.00 -16.10
CA HIS A 476 -9.55 -13.69 -15.46
C HIS A 476 -10.99 -13.19 -15.38
N ASN A 477 -11.26 -12.25 -14.48
CA ASN A 477 -12.59 -11.68 -14.29
C ASN A 477 -12.89 -10.62 -15.36
N THR A 478 -13.02 -11.04 -16.63
CA THR A 478 -13.30 -10.19 -17.79
C THR A 478 -14.20 -10.94 -18.79
N VAL A 479 -14.47 -10.36 -19.97
CA VAL A 479 -15.28 -11.00 -21.02
C VAL A 479 -14.41 -11.64 -22.08
N VAL A 480 -14.67 -12.91 -22.41
CA VAL A 480 -14.07 -13.63 -23.54
C VAL A 480 -14.95 -13.48 -24.77
N ILE A 481 -14.35 -13.28 -25.95
CA ILE A 481 -15.08 -13.21 -27.23
C ILE A 481 -14.73 -14.42 -28.11
N ASP A 482 -15.76 -15.13 -28.57
CA ASP A 482 -15.66 -16.32 -29.44
C ASP A 482 -14.72 -17.41 -28.89
N GLU A 483 -14.67 -17.56 -27.56
CA GLU A 483 -13.75 -18.46 -26.84
C GLU A 483 -12.25 -18.23 -27.17
N ARG A 484 -11.88 -17.00 -27.56
CA ARG A 484 -10.50 -16.63 -27.89
C ARG A 484 -9.87 -15.75 -26.82
N ASP A 485 -8.59 -16.00 -26.58
CA ASP A 485 -7.75 -15.11 -25.77
C ASP A 485 -7.50 -13.77 -26.46
N GLN A 486 -7.27 -12.75 -25.64
CA GLN A 486 -6.68 -11.48 -26.06
C GLN A 486 -5.25 -11.68 -26.60
N GLY A 487 -4.68 -10.63 -27.21
CA GLY A 487 -3.35 -10.68 -27.81
C GLY A 487 -2.20 -10.35 -26.88
N GLY A 488 -1.21 -11.26 -26.82
CA GLY A 488 0.10 -11.00 -26.21
C GLY A 488 1.09 -10.27 -27.13
N ARG A 489 2.30 -10.02 -26.64
CA ARG A 489 3.37 -9.26 -27.34
C ARG A 489 3.81 -9.86 -28.67
N PHE A 490 3.55 -11.14 -28.92
CA PHE A 490 3.91 -11.85 -30.14
C PHE A 490 2.79 -11.91 -31.19
N SER A 491 1.69 -11.18 -30.97
CA SER A 491 0.49 -11.13 -31.83
C SER A 491 0.64 -10.42 -33.20
N ASN A 492 1.86 -10.09 -33.65
CA ASN A 492 2.15 -9.33 -34.88
C ASN A 492 1.60 -7.89 -34.93
N ARG A 493 1.13 -7.32 -33.82
CA ARG A 493 0.71 -5.93 -33.73
C ARG A 493 1.80 -5.09 -33.04
N THR A 494 2.65 -4.45 -33.83
CA THR A 494 3.67 -3.53 -33.31
C THR A 494 3.69 -2.22 -34.08
N ARG A 495 3.56 -1.08 -33.37
CA ARG A 495 3.85 0.22 -33.96
C ARG A 495 5.30 0.21 -34.43
N ARG A 496 5.52 0.51 -35.72
CA ARG A 496 6.86 0.56 -36.28
C ARG A 496 7.65 1.69 -35.61
N ILE A 497 8.76 1.32 -34.96
CA ILE A 497 9.73 2.27 -34.42
C ILE A 497 10.43 3.02 -35.58
N THR A 498 10.41 4.35 -35.53
CA THR A 498 10.93 5.27 -36.56
C THR A 498 12.07 6.14 -36.01
N ALA A 499 12.80 6.85 -36.88
CA ALA A 499 13.86 7.77 -36.47
C ALA A 499 13.40 8.88 -35.50
N LEU A 500 12.09 9.20 -35.47
CA LEU A 500 11.55 10.19 -34.53
C LEU A 500 11.58 9.68 -33.10
N ASP A 501 11.44 8.36 -32.90
CA ASP A 501 11.43 7.66 -31.61
C ASP A 501 12.84 7.44 -31.04
N ALA A 502 13.85 8.10 -31.60
CA ALA A 502 15.19 8.11 -31.06
C ALA A 502 15.19 8.79 -29.69
N VAL A 503 15.82 8.16 -28.71
CA VAL A 503 16.03 8.72 -27.38
C VAL A 503 17.44 9.28 -27.33
N SER A 504 17.56 10.57 -27.00
CA SER A 504 18.86 11.24 -26.92
C SER A 504 19.77 10.53 -25.93
N GLY A 505 21.05 10.36 -26.27
CA GLY A 505 22.04 9.70 -25.40
C GLY A 505 21.94 8.17 -25.31
N ILE A 506 20.94 7.53 -25.94
CA ILE A 506 20.80 6.06 -25.90
C ILE A 506 21.18 5.46 -27.27
N PRO A 507 22.31 4.74 -27.37
CA PRO A 507 22.68 4.05 -28.60
C PRO A 507 21.70 2.92 -28.89
N ASP A 508 21.50 2.62 -30.18
CA ASP A 508 20.68 1.48 -30.64
C ASP A 508 19.25 1.45 -30.08
N TRP A 509 18.70 2.63 -29.79
CA TRP A 509 17.34 2.89 -29.27
C TRP A 509 16.20 2.13 -29.99
N ARG A 510 16.43 1.62 -31.21
CA ARG A 510 15.47 0.78 -31.96
C ARG A 510 15.20 -0.57 -31.31
N TYR A 511 16.11 -1.03 -30.46
CA TYR A 511 16.09 -2.37 -29.90
C TYR A 511 15.67 -2.45 -28.44
N ARG A 512 15.32 -1.30 -27.83
CA ARG A 512 14.73 -1.24 -26.48
C ARG A 512 13.43 -2.04 -26.33
N SER A 513 12.79 -2.40 -27.44
CA SER A 513 11.60 -3.26 -27.48
C SER A 513 11.93 -4.70 -27.90
N GLY A 514 13.22 -5.07 -27.98
CA GLY A 514 13.64 -6.41 -28.36
C GLY A 514 13.26 -7.43 -27.29
N GLY A 515 12.30 -8.33 -27.61
CA GLY A 515 11.77 -9.31 -26.65
C GLY A 515 10.66 -8.77 -25.74
N HIS A 516 10.33 -7.49 -25.85
CA HIS A 516 9.34 -6.80 -25.02
C HIS A 516 8.19 -6.30 -25.90
N GLY A 517 6.98 -6.25 -25.37
CA GLY A 517 5.80 -5.74 -26.06
C GLY A 517 5.84 -4.22 -26.21
N ASN A 518 4.76 -3.65 -26.73
CA ASN A 518 4.64 -2.20 -26.88
C ASN A 518 3.23 -1.75 -26.50
N SER A 519 3.08 -0.46 -26.20
CA SER A 519 1.84 0.17 -25.77
C SER A 519 0.71 0.25 -26.83
N ASP A 520 0.80 -0.50 -27.93
CA ASP A 520 -0.26 -0.47 -28.96
C ASP A 520 -1.51 -1.26 -28.54
N SER A 521 -1.39 -2.24 -27.65
CA SER A 521 -2.52 -2.96 -27.05
C SER A 521 -3.16 -2.23 -25.86
N ASP A 522 -2.59 -1.11 -25.40
CA ASP A 522 -3.07 -0.37 -24.23
C ASP A 522 -4.52 0.11 -24.42
N GLY A 523 -5.29 -0.03 -23.35
CA GLY A 523 -6.64 0.50 -23.25
C GLY A 523 -6.67 2.02 -23.14
N ARG A 524 -7.87 2.56 -22.96
CA ARG A 524 -8.12 3.99 -22.82
C ARG A 524 -8.95 4.24 -21.57
N LEU A 525 -8.44 5.07 -20.66
CA LEU A 525 -9.26 5.64 -19.59
C LEU A 525 -10.22 6.65 -20.22
N LEU A 526 -11.52 6.55 -19.88
CA LEU A 526 -12.57 7.42 -20.41
C LEU A 526 -13.24 8.28 -19.34
N MET A 527 -13.22 7.82 -18.09
CA MET A 527 -13.70 8.53 -16.91
C MET A 527 -12.97 8.00 -15.68
N PHE A 528 -12.61 8.90 -14.77
CA PHE A 528 -12.15 8.58 -13.42
C PHE A 528 -12.63 9.71 -12.50
N GLU A 529 -13.86 9.55 -12.00
CA GLU A 529 -14.51 10.54 -11.15
C GLU A 529 -14.56 10.01 -9.72
N THR A 530 -13.80 10.66 -8.84
CA THR A 530 -13.57 10.19 -7.46
C THR A 530 -13.65 11.31 -6.43
N THR A 531 -14.04 12.52 -6.85
CA THR A 531 -14.11 13.70 -5.98
C THR A 531 -15.27 13.64 -4.98
N PHE A 532 -16.26 12.78 -5.23
CA PHE A 532 -17.33 12.48 -4.28
C PHE A 532 -17.11 11.12 -3.60
N ASP A 533 -16.69 11.12 -2.33
CA ASP A 533 -16.33 9.89 -1.57
C ASP A 533 -17.45 8.84 -1.52
N ASN A 534 -18.72 9.25 -1.58
CA ASN A 534 -19.85 8.32 -1.50
C ASN A 534 -20.11 7.57 -2.81
N VAL A 535 -19.70 8.10 -3.97
CA VAL A 535 -19.87 7.48 -5.27
C VAL A 535 -18.68 7.80 -6.16
N GLN A 536 -17.86 6.79 -6.41
CA GLN A 536 -16.70 6.89 -7.29
C GLN A 536 -16.92 6.05 -8.55
N VAL A 537 -16.46 6.51 -9.71
CA VAL A 537 -16.70 5.88 -11.02
C VAL A 537 -15.43 5.83 -11.84
N ILE A 538 -15.15 4.69 -12.45
CA ILE A 538 -14.10 4.52 -13.45
C ILE A 538 -14.66 3.83 -14.69
N GLU A 539 -14.28 4.31 -15.87
CA GLU A 539 -14.62 3.69 -17.15
C GLU A 539 -13.37 3.59 -18.03
N ALA A 540 -13.12 2.41 -18.56
CA ALA A 540 -12.02 2.18 -19.50
C ALA A 540 -12.43 1.28 -20.66
N SER A 541 -11.80 1.50 -21.81
CA SER A 541 -11.96 0.69 -23.02
C SER A 541 -10.70 -0.13 -23.30
N GLY A 542 -10.86 -1.29 -23.93
CA GLY A 542 -9.81 -2.27 -24.16
C GLY A 542 -9.90 -2.95 -25.52
N GLU A 543 -10.57 -2.36 -26.51
CA GLU A 543 -10.78 -2.95 -27.84
C GLU A 543 -9.46 -3.40 -28.50
N LYS A 544 -8.39 -2.65 -28.20
CA LYS A 544 -7.04 -2.89 -28.71
C LYS A 544 -6.41 -4.20 -28.21
N SER A 545 -6.89 -4.79 -27.10
CA SER A 545 -6.39 -6.09 -26.61
C SER A 545 -6.84 -7.25 -27.51
N TYR A 546 -7.98 -7.12 -28.19
CA TYR A 546 -8.58 -8.15 -29.04
C TYR A 546 -8.26 -7.95 -30.54
N TYR A 547 -6.99 -8.10 -30.93
CA TYR A 547 -6.60 -7.94 -32.35
C TYR A 547 -7.12 -9.06 -33.29
N THR A 548 -7.45 -10.25 -32.76
CA THR A 548 -7.93 -11.38 -33.56
C THR A 548 -9.40 -11.24 -33.95
N VAL A 549 -10.21 -10.62 -33.09
CA VAL A 549 -11.64 -10.41 -33.30
C VAL A 549 -11.93 -8.97 -33.75
N GLN A 550 -11.17 -7.99 -33.25
CA GLN A 550 -11.34 -6.55 -33.51
C GLN A 550 -12.75 -6.06 -33.16
N PRO A 551 -13.16 -6.17 -31.88
CA PRO A 551 -14.47 -5.68 -31.45
C PRO A 551 -14.59 -4.17 -31.64
N ASP A 552 -15.79 -3.70 -31.97
CA ASP A 552 -16.13 -2.28 -32.05
C ASP A 552 -16.19 -1.66 -30.64
N ILE A 553 -16.60 -2.45 -29.64
CA ILE A 553 -16.72 -2.05 -28.24
C ILE A 553 -16.21 -3.20 -27.37
N TYR A 554 -15.33 -2.87 -26.43
CA TYR A 554 -14.89 -3.75 -25.35
C TYR A 554 -14.57 -2.84 -24.17
N ARG A 555 -15.56 -2.61 -23.31
CA ARG A 555 -15.54 -1.49 -22.36
C ARG A 555 -16.15 -1.88 -21.03
N ARG A 556 -15.54 -1.41 -19.94
CA ARG A 556 -16.00 -1.66 -18.58
C ARG A 556 -16.16 -0.37 -17.78
N THR A 557 -17.28 -0.24 -17.10
CA THR A 557 -17.57 0.83 -16.12
C THR A 557 -17.72 0.19 -14.75
N LEU A 558 -16.98 0.68 -13.75
CA LEU A 558 -17.16 0.31 -12.35
C LEU A 558 -17.61 1.53 -11.55
N ALA A 559 -18.54 1.35 -10.62
CA ALA A 559 -18.87 2.35 -9.62
C ALA A 559 -18.80 1.77 -8.21
N LEU A 560 -18.03 2.40 -7.32
CA LEU A 560 -17.98 2.08 -5.90
C LEU A 560 -18.97 2.99 -5.16
N VAL A 561 -19.98 2.40 -4.54
CA VAL A 561 -21.02 3.13 -3.81
C VAL A 561 -20.93 2.82 -2.33
N LYS A 562 -20.78 3.87 -1.53
CA LYS A 562 -20.73 3.80 -0.08
C LYS A 562 -22.13 3.70 0.49
N ILE A 563 -22.37 2.70 1.33
CA ILE A 563 -23.61 2.61 2.12
C ILE A 563 -23.40 3.42 3.40
N ASP A 564 -22.33 3.11 4.14
CA ASP A 564 -21.91 3.82 5.34
C ASP A 564 -20.39 3.70 5.56
N ALA A 565 -19.90 3.97 6.78
CA ALA A 565 -18.48 3.89 7.10
C ALA A 565 -17.86 2.48 7.01
N ARG A 566 -18.68 1.41 6.95
CA ARG A 566 -18.24 0.01 6.97
C ARG A 566 -18.66 -0.79 5.75
N ASP A 567 -19.76 -0.38 5.12
CA ASP A 567 -20.39 -1.12 4.04
C ASP A 567 -20.37 -0.33 2.72
N CYS A 568 -20.08 -1.02 1.64
CA CYS A 568 -20.09 -0.53 0.26
C CYS A 568 -20.59 -1.63 -0.66
N TYR A 569 -21.01 -1.27 -1.86
CA TYR A 569 -21.23 -2.21 -2.96
C TYR A 569 -20.57 -1.67 -4.23
N VAL A 570 -20.39 -2.54 -5.22
CA VAL A 570 -19.77 -2.19 -6.51
C VAL A 570 -20.74 -2.52 -7.64
N VAL A 571 -20.95 -1.57 -8.54
CA VAL A 571 -21.62 -1.78 -9.81
C VAL A 571 -20.56 -2.07 -10.87
N ASP A 572 -20.79 -3.10 -11.68
CA ASP A 572 -19.95 -3.48 -12.81
C ASP A 572 -20.78 -3.58 -14.08
N ILE A 573 -20.41 -2.80 -15.10
CA ILE A 573 -21.08 -2.78 -16.40
C ILE A 573 -20.06 -3.06 -17.48
N PHE A 574 -20.14 -4.23 -18.11
CA PHE A 574 -19.31 -4.62 -19.24
C PHE A 574 -20.11 -4.59 -20.53
N ARG A 575 -19.64 -3.83 -21.51
CA ARG A 575 -20.25 -3.69 -22.84
C ARG A 575 -19.34 -4.25 -23.90
N VAL A 576 -19.91 -5.09 -24.77
CA VAL A 576 -19.17 -5.73 -25.84
C VAL A 576 -19.97 -5.68 -27.15
N LYS A 577 -19.29 -5.33 -28.24
CA LYS A 577 -19.82 -5.34 -29.61
C LYS A 577 -18.79 -5.89 -30.58
N GLY A 578 -19.17 -6.90 -31.34
CA GLY A 578 -18.30 -7.67 -32.25
C GLY A 578 -18.08 -9.09 -31.74
N GLY A 579 -17.78 -10.04 -32.64
CA GLY A 579 -17.83 -11.48 -32.32
C GLY A 579 -19.25 -12.06 -32.43
N GLY A 580 -19.42 -13.31 -32.02
CA GLY A 580 -20.71 -14.02 -32.05
C GLY A 580 -21.12 -14.69 -30.73
N ILE A 581 -20.19 -14.91 -29.82
CA ILE A 581 -20.43 -15.43 -28.46
C ILE A 581 -19.58 -14.63 -27.47
N HIS A 582 -20.16 -14.27 -26.32
CA HIS A 582 -19.47 -13.62 -25.22
C HIS A 582 -19.62 -14.43 -23.94
N ASP A 583 -18.51 -14.66 -23.24
CA ASP A 583 -18.45 -15.36 -21.97
C ASP A 583 -17.97 -14.37 -20.90
N TRP A 584 -18.85 -13.94 -20.00
CA TRP A 584 -18.46 -13.11 -18.86
C TRP A 584 -18.02 -14.02 -17.71
N MET A 585 -16.77 -13.84 -17.29
CA MET A 585 -16.10 -14.74 -16.35
C MET A 585 -16.06 -14.12 -14.96
N LEU A 586 -16.32 -14.94 -13.94
CA LEU A 586 -16.09 -14.57 -12.55
C LEU A 586 -15.56 -15.73 -11.71
N HIS A 587 -14.54 -15.43 -10.91
CA HIS A 587 -14.04 -16.25 -9.84
C HIS A 587 -13.83 -15.44 -8.55
N GLY A 588 -13.72 -16.14 -7.43
CA GLY A 588 -13.62 -15.55 -6.10
C GLY A 588 -12.18 -15.41 -5.59
N PRO A 589 -11.98 -15.45 -4.26
CA PRO A 589 -10.67 -15.32 -3.64
C PRO A 589 -9.78 -16.51 -4.01
N LEU A 590 -8.59 -16.27 -4.56
CA LEU A 590 -7.71 -17.36 -4.99
C LEU A 590 -6.78 -17.87 -3.89
N ASP A 591 -6.51 -17.05 -2.87
CA ASP A 591 -5.63 -17.40 -1.75
C ASP A 591 -6.28 -18.31 -0.70
N VAL A 592 -7.62 -18.38 -0.66
CA VAL A 592 -8.38 -19.25 0.24
C VAL A 592 -9.38 -20.11 -0.53
N PRO A 593 -9.74 -21.30 -0.03
CA PRO A 593 -10.87 -22.05 -0.58
C PRO A 593 -12.17 -21.25 -0.48
N TYR A 594 -13.04 -21.42 -1.47
CA TYR A 594 -14.39 -20.85 -1.47
C TYR A 594 -15.34 -21.78 -2.20
N GLU A 595 -16.63 -21.60 -1.93
CA GLU A 595 -17.73 -22.24 -2.64
C GLU A 595 -18.56 -21.19 -3.38
N MET A 596 -19.23 -21.59 -4.45
CA MET A 596 -20.17 -20.76 -5.20
C MET A 596 -21.54 -21.42 -5.19
N THR A 597 -22.57 -20.65 -4.87
CA THR A 597 -23.96 -21.11 -4.88
C THR A 597 -24.83 -20.13 -5.66
N LEU A 598 -25.77 -20.66 -6.46
CA LEU A 598 -26.77 -19.86 -7.16
C LEU A 598 -28.09 -19.88 -6.38
N SER A 599 -28.87 -18.80 -6.47
CA SER A 599 -30.23 -18.72 -5.92
C SER A 599 -31.18 -19.71 -6.60
N ASP A 600 -30.99 -19.90 -7.90
CA ASP A 600 -31.90 -20.67 -8.76
C ASP A 600 -31.39 -22.09 -9.01
N PRO A 601 -32.29 -23.09 -9.08
CA PRO A 601 -31.89 -24.47 -9.34
C PRO A 601 -31.22 -24.64 -10.71
N MET A 602 -29.98 -25.12 -10.71
CA MET A 602 -29.24 -25.47 -11.93
C MET A 602 -29.52 -26.91 -12.38
N GLN A 603 -29.22 -27.22 -13.64
CA GLN A 603 -29.30 -28.56 -14.21
C GLN A 603 -27.91 -29.12 -14.48
N PRO A 604 -27.63 -30.41 -14.19
CA PRO A 604 -26.37 -31.05 -14.53
C PRO A 604 -26.05 -30.91 -16.02
N LYS A 605 -24.81 -30.51 -16.33
CA LYS A 605 -24.28 -30.40 -17.69
C LYS A 605 -22.83 -30.83 -17.68
N GLU A 606 -22.47 -31.78 -18.53
CA GLU A 606 -21.08 -32.20 -18.71
C GLU A 606 -20.47 -31.48 -19.91
N GLY A 607 -19.18 -31.15 -19.81
CA GLY A 607 -18.44 -30.51 -20.90
C GLY A 607 -17.15 -29.87 -20.40
N VAL A 608 -16.34 -29.39 -21.35
CA VAL A 608 -15.16 -28.57 -21.05
C VAL A 608 -15.24 -27.31 -21.91
N LEU A 609 -15.13 -26.15 -21.28
CA LEU A 609 -15.03 -24.84 -21.94
C LEU A 609 -13.65 -24.25 -21.73
N HIS A 610 -13.19 -23.45 -22.70
CA HIS A 610 -11.87 -22.78 -22.68
C HIS A 610 -10.71 -23.71 -22.29
N LYS A 611 -10.77 -24.99 -22.69
CA LYS A 611 -9.82 -26.08 -22.37
C LYS A 611 -9.73 -26.49 -20.88
N TYR A 612 -10.07 -25.62 -19.93
CA TYR A 612 -9.83 -25.84 -18.49
C TYR A 612 -11.09 -25.88 -17.62
N LEU A 613 -12.18 -25.21 -18.01
CA LEU A 613 -13.41 -25.17 -17.23
C LEU A 613 -14.17 -26.49 -17.37
N GLN A 614 -14.13 -27.32 -16.33
CA GLN A 614 -14.92 -28.54 -16.23
C GLN A 614 -16.34 -28.16 -15.81
N VAL A 615 -17.26 -28.18 -16.76
CA VAL A 615 -18.66 -27.80 -16.54
C VAL A 615 -19.32 -28.83 -15.62
N GLN A 616 -20.03 -28.34 -14.60
CA GLN A 616 -20.78 -29.18 -13.67
C GLN A 616 -22.28 -29.03 -13.89
N GLU A 617 -22.75 -27.78 -13.90
CA GLU A 617 -24.16 -27.45 -13.95
C GLU A 617 -24.37 -26.18 -14.79
N SER A 618 -25.59 -26.01 -15.33
CA SER A 618 -25.98 -24.81 -16.07
C SER A 618 -27.43 -24.44 -15.83
N LEU A 619 -27.73 -23.16 -16.02
CA LEU A 619 -29.06 -22.58 -15.99
C LEU A 619 -29.24 -21.71 -17.24
N ARG A 620 -30.23 -22.04 -18.07
CA ARG A 620 -30.70 -21.14 -19.14
C ARG A 620 -31.84 -20.30 -18.62
N THR A 621 -31.70 -18.99 -18.68
CA THR A 621 -32.68 -18.06 -18.13
C THR A 621 -32.60 -16.72 -18.84
N ASP A 622 -33.73 -16.04 -18.94
CA ASP A 622 -33.81 -14.63 -19.36
C ASP A 622 -34.06 -13.71 -18.14
N GLN A 623 -34.05 -14.26 -16.93
CA GLN A 623 -34.27 -13.55 -15.67
C GLN A 623 -32.94 -13.18 -15.02
N ASP A 624 -32.98 -12.14 -14.18
CA ASP A 624 -31.87 -11.79 -13.29
C ASP A 624 -31.51 -12.97 -12.38
N VAL A 625 -30.22 -13.13 -12.09
CA VAL A 625 -29.70 -14.20 -11.24
C VAL A 625 -28.90 -13.64 -10.08
N CYS A 626 -28.90 -14.35 -8.96
CA CYS A 626 -28.06 -14.05 -7.82
C CYS A 626 -27.18 -15.25 -7.49
N PHE A 627 -25.90 -15.03 -7.26
CA PHE A 627 -25.02 -16.07 -6.72
C PHE A 627 -24.12 -15.52 -5.63
N GLU A 628 -23.72 -16.40 -4.72
CA GLU A 628 -22.91 -16.07 -3.55
C GLU A 628 -21.60 -16.86 -3.59
N ILE A 629 -20.49 -16.15 -3.49
CA ILE A 629 -19.17 -16.72 -3.22
C ILE A 629 -18.97 -16.69 -1.71
N THR A 630 -18.75 -17.85 -1.08
CA THR A 630 -18.46 -17.94 0.35
C THR A 630 -17.03 -18.42 0.57
N ALA A 631 -16.16 -17.53 1.06
CA ALA A 631 -14.79 -17.88 1.42
C ALA A 631 -14.75 -18.74 2.70
N SER A 632 -13.72 -19.58 2.85
CA SER A 632 -13.57 -20.45 4.03
C SER A 632 -13.47 -19.68 5.36
N GLY A 633 -13.16 -18.38 5.33
CA GLY A 633 -13.16 -17.48 6.49
C GLY A 633 -14.53 -16.90 6.86
N GLY A 634 -15.57 -17.18 6.07
CA GLY A 634 -16.94 -16.73 6.26
C GLY A 634 -17.29 -15.40 5.57
N SER A 635 -16.32 -14.66 5.04
CA SER A 635 -16.60 -13.50 4.18
C SER A 635 -17.29 -13.97 2.90
N ARG A 636 -18.26 -13.20 2.44
CA ARG A 636 -19.11 -13.55 1.29
C ARG A 636 -19.12 -12.41 0.29
N LEU A 637 -19.30 -12.76 -0.98
CA LEU A 637 -19.57 -11.83 -2.06
C LEU A 637 -20.88 -12.24 -2.73
N ARG A 638 -21.94 -11.47 -2.49
CA ARG A 638 -23.21 -11.66 -3.19
C ARG A 638 -23.16 -10.88 -4.50
N THR A 639 -23.50 -11.54 -5.60
CA THR A 639 -23.46 -10.95 -6.94
C THR A 639 -24.85 -11.07 -7.55
N PHE A 640 -25.45 -9.93 -7.85
CA PHE A 640 -26.68 -9.82 -8.62
C PHE A 640 -26.30 -9.54 -10.07
N LEU A 641 -26.84 -10.28 -11.03
CA LEU A 641 -26.52 -10.14 -12.43
C LEU A 641 -27.79 -9.96 -13.25
N MET A 642 -27.81 -8.94 -14.12
CA MET A 642 -28.90 -8.67 -15.04
C MET A 642 -29.11 -9.82 -16.01
N GLY A 643 -30.35 -10.27 -16.17
CA GLY A 643 -30.75 -11.27 -17.16
C GLY A 643 -30.90 -10.66 -18.56
N GLU A 644 -30.49 -11.40 -19.59
CA GLU A 644 -30.79 -11.07 -20.98
C GLU A 644 -31.22 -12.33 -21.73
N LYS A 645 -31.81 -12.12 -22.92
CA LYS A 645 -32.30 -13.22 -23.76
C LYS A 645 -31.20 -14.22 -24.08
N GLU A 646 -31.54 -15.50 -24.00
CA GLU A 646 -30.64 -16.61 -24.35
C GLU A 646 -29.39 -16.69 -23.44
N THR A 647 -29.44 -16.14 -22.22
CA THR A 647 -28.35 -16.27 -21.25
C THR A 647 -28.24 -17.71 -20.75
N GLU A 648 -27.03 -18.25 -20.74
CA GLU A 648 -26.68 -19.51 -20.10
C GLU A 648 -25.65 -19.24 -19.00
N VAL A 649 -26.04 -19.42 -17.74
CA VAL A 649 -25.15 -19.34 -16.57
C VAL A 649 -24.57 -20.73 -16.32
N ILE A 650 -23.26 -20.84 -16.26
CA ILE A 650 -22.54 -22.10 -16.19
C ILE A 650 -21.65 -22.10 -14.94
N LEU A 651 -21.83 -23.10 -14.08
CA LEU A 651 -20.94 -23.33 -12.94
C LEU A 651 -19.95 -24.43 -13.30
N ALA A 652 -18.66 -24.10 -13.18
CA ALA A 652 -17.56 -24.97 -13.55
C ALA A 652 -16.47 -25.02 -12.47
N GLN A 653 -15.58 -26.01 -12.58
CA GLN A 653 -14.34 -26.09 -11.81
C GLN A 653 -13.16 -25.96 -12.75
N ALA A 654 -12.15 -25.17 -12.38
CA ALA A 654 -10.88 -25.08 -13.08
C ALA A 654 -9.72 -25.18 -12.08
N PRO A 655 -8.48 -25.43 -12.54
CA PRO A 655 -7.31 -25.37 -11.66
C PRO A 655 -7.25 -24.02 -10.93
N ALA A 656 -7.10 -24.07 -9.60
CA ALA A 656 -6.95 -22.87 -8.80
C ALA A 656 -5.60 -22.21 -9.09
N MET A 657 -5.58 -20.89 -9.21
CA MET A 657 -4.38 -20.18 -9.66
C MET A 657 -3.41 -19.77 -8.55
N ARG A 658 -3.84 -19.68 -7.30
CA ARG A 658 -2.95 -19.38 -6.15
C ARG A 658 -2.90 -20.49 -5.11
N ARG A 659 -3.52 -21.65 -5.34
CA ARG A 659 -3.49 -22.78 -4.42
C ARG A 659 -3.62 -24.08 -5.17
N MET A 660 -3.15 -25.17 -4.57
CA MET A 660 -3.28 -26.50 -5.16
C MET A 660 -4.74 -26.89 -5.35
N GLY A 661 -5.04 -27.59 -6.45
CA GLY A 661 -6.34 -28.20 -6.70
C GLY A 661 -7.27 -27.34 -7.55
N LEU A 662 -8.58 -27.40 -7.26
CA LEU A 662 -9.62 -26.75 -8.08
C LEU A 662 -10.24 -25.54 -7.39
N ALA A 663 -10.76 -24.61 -8.18
CA ALA A 663 -11.57 -23.48 -7.77
C ALA A 663 -12.87 -23.41 -8.60
N PRO A 664 -14.00 -23.01 -8.00
CA PRO A 664 -15.24 -22.74 -8.74
C PRO A 664 -15.13 -21.48 -9.63
N PHE A 665 -15.71 -21.53 -10.81
CA PHE A 665 -15.86 -20.41 -11.75
C PHE A 665 -17.30 -20.33 -12.21
N VAL A 666 -17.78 -19.11 -12.45
CA VAL A 666 -19.01 -18.84 -13.19
C VAL A 666 -18.64 -18.28 -14.57
N ASP A 667 -19.22 -18.88 -15.60
CA ASP A 667 -19.24 -18.40 -16.98
C ASP A 667 -20.67 -18.03 -17.33
N VAL A 668 -20.92 -16.75 -17.64
CA VAL A 668 -22.20 -16.28 -18.15
C VAL A 668 -22.05 -16.08 -19.65
N ARG A 669 -22.61 -17.03 -20.39
CA ARG A 669 -22.52 -17.11 -21.84
C ARG A 669 -23.74 -16.48 -22.51
N ARG A 670 -23.51 -15.59 -23.47
CA ARG A 670 -24.55 -15.01 -24.33
C ARG A 670 -24.17 -15.03 -25.81
N PRO A 671 -25.09 -15.41 -26.71
CA PRO A 671 -24.86 -15.31 -28.14
C PRO A 671 -25.11 -13.89 -28.67
N GLY A 672 -24.69 -13.64 -29.91
CA GLY A 672 -25.03 -12.44 -30.65
C GLY A 672 -23.91 -11.40 -30.72
N PRO A 673 -24.07 -10.40 -31.59
CA PRO A 673 -23.02 -9.45 -31.92
C PRO A 673 -22.83 -8.37 -30.86
N GLU A 674 -23.73 -8.25 -29.89
CA GLU A 674 -23.71 -7.20 -28.88
C GLU A 674 -24.36 -7.70 -27.59
N ASN A 675 -23.74 -7.40 -26.44
CA ASN A 675 -24.24 -7.80 -25.11
C ASN A 675 -23.82 -6.78 -24.05
N VAL A 676 -24.63 -6.66 -22.99
CA VAL A 676 -24.30 -5.84 -21.80
C VAL A 676 -24.40 -6.70 -20.54
N PHE A 677 -23.27 -6.96 -19.90
CA PHE A 677 -23.23 -7.64 -18.61
C PHE A 677 -23.29 -6.58 -17.51
N VAL A 678 -24.30 -6.66 -16.64
CA VAL A 678 -24.44 -5.75 -15.50
C VAL A 678 -24.47 -6.58 -14.22
N ALA A 679 -23.52 -6.32 -13.31
CA ALA A 679 -23.43 -6.97 -12.02
C ALA A 679 -23.42 -5.95 -10.87
N VAL A 680 -23.98 -6.33 -9.73
CA VAL A 680 -23.83 -5.63 -8.44
C VAL A 680 -23.20 -6.57 -7.44
N TYR A 681 -22.03 -6.19 -6.93
CA TYR A 681 -21.25 -6.93 -5.95
C TYR A 681 -21.45 -6.37 -4.54
N GLU A 682 -21.92 -7.20 -3.62
CA GLU A 682 -22.08 -6.88 -2.20
C GLU A 682 -21.12 -7.73 -1.34
N PRO A 683 -20.02 -7.14 -0.85
CA PRO A 683 -19.17 -7.73 0.18
C PRO A 683 -19.89 -7.83 1.52
N VAL A 684 -19.94 -9.02 2.12
CA VAL A 684 -20.54 -9.26 3.44
C VAL A 684 -19.54 -9.95 4.36
N GLY A 685 -19.27 -9.37 5.53
CA GLY A 685 -18.34 -9.96 6.50
C GLY A 685 -18.87 -11.24 7.17
N PRO A 686 -18.01 -12.04 7.83
CA PRO A 686 -18.37 -13.35 8.40
C PRO A 686 -19.51 -13.37 9.42
N ARG A 687 -19.81 -12.21 10.04
CA ARG A 687 -20.86 -12.06 11.06
C ARG A 687 -21.84 -10.95 10.69
N GLU A 688 -21.78 -10.48 9.45
CA GLU A 688 -22.63 -9.40 8.95
C GLU A 688 -23.79 -10.00 8.14
N THR A 689 -24.86 -9.23 8.06
CA THR A 689 -26.01 -9.53 7.21
C THR A 689 -25.97 -8.63 5.98
N SER A 690 -26.62 -9.07 4.91
CA SER A 690 -26.86 -8.26 3.71
C SER A 690 -27.45 -6.90 4.08
N ARG A 691 -26.94 -5.86 3.41
CA ARG A 691 -27.48 -4.49 3.43
C ARG A 691 -28.33 -4.22 2.19
N ILE A 692 -28.16 -4.99 1.12
CA ILE A 692 -29.01 -4.93 -0.07
C ILE A 692 -30.24 -5.82 0.16
N HIS A 693 -31.43 -5.21 0.06
CA HIS A 693 -32.70 -5.93 0.06
C HIS A 693 -33.00 -6.48 -1.33
N LYS A 694 -32.87 -5.64 -2.36
CA LYS A 694 -33.23 -5.95 -3.74
C LYS A 694 -32.37 -5.19 -4.74
N VAL A 695 -32.14 -5.79 -5.90
CA VAL A 695 -31.61 -5.11 -7.09
C VAL A 695 -32.61 -5.29 -8.24
N GLU A 696 -32.88 -4.24 -9.00
CA GLU A 696 -33.62 -4.29 -10.27
C GLU A 696 -32.75 -3.71 -11.39
N PHE A 697 -32.82 -4.33 -12.56
CA PHE A 697 -32.10 -3.90 -13.75
C PHE A 697 -33.07 -3.50 -14.86
N MET A 698 -32.66 -2.54 -15.68
CA MET A 698 -33.46 -2.07 -16.82
C MET A 698 -32.56 -1.75 -18.02
N SER A 699 -32.87 -2.31 -19.18
CA SER A 699 -32.33 -1.79 -20.45
C SER A 699 -33.09 -0.52 -20.83
N LEU A 700 -32.35 0.55 -21.16
CA LEU A 700 -32.90 1.87 -21.43
C LEU A 700 -32.92 2.23 -22.92
N GLY A 701 -32.71 1.25 -23.80
CA GLY A 701 -32.69 1.42 -25.26
C GLY A 701 -31.81 0.37 -25.95
N ASP A 702 -31.75 0.44 -27.28
CA ASP A 702 -30.92 -0.43 -28.12
C ASP A 702 -29.43 0.02 -28.17
N ASP A 703 -29.06 1.03 -27.38
CA ASP A 703 -27.75 1.68 -27.40
C ASP A 703 -26.87 1.32 -26.18
N MET A 704 -27.11 0.14 -25.60
CA MET A 704 -26.38 -0.39 -24.44
C MET A 704 -26.48 0.49 -23.18
N ALA A 705 -27.49 1.37 -23.11
CA ALA A 705 -27.80 2.14 -21.92
C ALA A 705 -28.52 1.28 -20.89
N VAL A 706 -28.12 1.38 -19.63
CA VAL A 706 -28.66 0.56 -18.54
C VAL A 706 -29.01 1.41 -17.33
N GLY A 707 -30.07 1.00 -16.64
CA GLY A 707 -30.50 1.51 -15.35
C GLY A 707 -30.44 0.41 -14.29
N ILE A 708 -30.07 0.77 -13.06
CA ILE A 708 -29.97 -0.13 -11.92
C ILE A 708 -30.63 0.55 -10.72
N LEU A 709 -31.53 -0.15 -10.04
CA LEU A 709 -32.09 0.25 -8.75
C LEU A 709 -31.57 -0.71 -7.67
N VAL A 710 -30.90 -0.19 -6.65
CA VAL A 710 -30.50 -0.94 -5.46
C VAL A 710 -31.33 -0.45 -4.28
N GLU A 711 -32.17 -1.32 -3.73
CA GLU A 711 -32.93 -1.04 -2.51
C GLU A 711 -32.20 -1.64 -1.31
N LEU A 712 -31.87 -0.79 -0.33
CA LEU A 712 -31.22 -1.18 0.91
C LEU A 712 -32.25 -1.63 1.96
N THR A 713 -31.80 -2.39 2.95
CA THR A 713 -32.65 -2.93 4.02
C THR A 713 -33.31 -1.88 4.91
N ASP A 714 -32.82 -0.64 4.90
CA ASP A 714 -33.40 0.49 5.63
C ASP A 714 -34.40 1.31 4.79
N GLY A 715 -34.70 0.87 3.56
CA GLY A 715 -35.63 1.53 2.63
C GLY A 715 -34.99 2.59 1.74
N THR A 716 -33.67 2.83 1.88
CA THR A 716 -32.92 3.68 0.95
C THR A 716 -32.88 3.05 -0.44
N LYS A 717 -32.96 3.89 -1.47
CA LYS A 717 -32.93 3.49 -2.89
C LYS A 717 -31.83 4.24 -3.61
N ASP A 718 -30.91 3.50 -4.20
CA ASP A 718 -29.91 4.02 -5.12
C ASP A 718 -30.35 3.73 -6.55
N ILE A 719 -30.41 4.77 -7.39
CA ILE A 719 -30.71 4.66 -8.81
C ILE A 719 -29.48 5.08 -9.60
N ILE A 720 -28.95 4.15 -10.39
CA ILE A 720 -27.78 4.34 -11.23
C ILE A 720 -28.21 4.28 -12.69
N VAL A 721 -27.74 5.22 -13.50
CA VAL A 721 -27.94 5.21 -14.95
C VAL A 721 -26.60 5.37 -15.64
N SER A 722 -26.30 4.51 -16.62
CA SER A 722 -25.05 4.55 -17.38
C SER A 722 -25.30 4.35 -18.87
N THR A 723 -24.70 5.21 -19.69
CA THR A 723 -24.81 5.21 -21.16
C THR A 723 -23.42 5.18 -21.80
N MET A 724 -23.39 5.04 -23.12
CA MET A 724 -22.19 5.15 -23.95
C MET A 724 -22.05 6.51 -24.63
N GLU A 725 -22.94 7.46 -24.29
CA GLU A 725 -23.01 8.77 -24.93
C GLU A 725 -21.84 9.67 -24.50
N ASP A 726 -21.37 10.52 -25.41
CA ASP A 726 -20.29 11.49 -25.15
C ASP A 726 -20.62 12.81 -25.85
N GLY A 727 -21.31 13.70 -25.14
CA GLY A 727 -21.64 15.07 -25.59
C GLY A 727 -22.94 15.22 -26.39
N SER A 728 -23.49 14.14 -26.95
CA SER A 728 -24.83 14.12 -27.57
C SER A 728 -25.78 13.30 -26.73
N TRP A 729 -26.60 13.98 -25.92
CA TRP A 729 -27.37 13.33 -24.86
C TRP A 729 -28.80 12.99 -25.28
N THR A 730 -29.21 11.75 -25.08
CA THR A 730 -30.62 11.34 -25.19
C THR A 730 -31.30 11.55 -23.84
N VAL A 731 -32.40 12.31 -23.82
CA VAL A 731 -33.22 12.45 -22.62
C VAL A 731 -33.98 11.14 -22.37
N ARG A 732 -33.71 10.51 -21.23
CA ARG A 732 -34.39 9.29 -20.77
C ARG A 732 -35.32 9.63 -19.63
N GLN A 733 -36.56 9.16 -19.75
CA GLN A 733 -37.57 9.20 -18.69
C GLN A 733 -37.75 7.77 -18.20
N ILE A 734 -37.50 7.54 -16.92
CA ILE A 734 -37.67 6.26 -16.24
C ILE A 734 -38.82 6.44 -15.24
N ASP A 735 -40.05 6.34 -15.75
CA ASP A 735 -41.26 6.66 -14.99
C ASP A 735 -41.41 5.73 -13.77
N GLU A 736 -41.01 4.47 -13.89
CA GLU A 736 -41.06 3.45 -12.83
C GLU A 736 -40.26 3.84 -11.59
N TRP A 737 -39.16 4.57 -11.79
CA TRP A 737 -38.26 5.00 -10.72
C TRP A 737 -38.31 6.52 -10.47
N GLY A 738 -39.15 7.25 -11.22
CA GLY A 738 -39.30 8.70 -11.09
C GLY A 738 -38.04 9.48 -11.45
N VAL A 739 -37.23 8.99 -12.40
CA VAL A 739 -35.95 9.59 -12.79
C VAL A 739 -35.98 10.13 -14.21
N SER A 740 -35.43 11.32 -14.38
CA SER A 740 -35.15 11.90 -15.70
C SER A 740 -33.66 12.22 -15.82
N PHE A 741 -33.04 11.78 -16.91
CA PHE A 741 -31.59 11.85 -17.07
C PHE A 741 -31.19 12.07 -18.53
N ALA A 742 -30.11 12.83 -18.72
CA ALA A 742 -29.40 12.97 -19.99
C ALA A 742 -27.91 13.11 -19.68
N GLY A 743 -27.10 12.11 -20.03
CA GLY A 743 -25.69 12.08 -19.65
C GLY A 743 -25.01 10.73 -19.85
N ARG A 744 -23.77 10.63 -19.37
CA ARG A 744 -22.93 9.42 -19.42
C ARG A 744 -23.10 8.52 -18.20
N PHE A 745 -23.11 9.10 -17.00
CA PHE A 745 -23.32 8.39 -15.74
C PHE A 745 -24.09 9.26 -14.75
N ALA A 746 -24.96 8.65 -13.95
CA ALA A 746 -25.69 9.30 -12.86
C ALA A 746 -25.88 8.34 -11.69
N HIS A 747 -25.93 8.91 -10.48
CA HIS A 747 -26.36 8.23 -9.26
C HIS A 747 -27.30 9.13 -8.45
N ALA A 748 -28.48 8.65 -8.10
CA ALA A 748 -29.40 9.31 -7.19
C ALA A 748 -29.62 8.42 -5.96
N ARG A 749 -29.44 8.96 -4.75
CA ARG A 749 -29.84 8.28 -3.50
C ARG A 749 -31.10 8.92 -2.95
N LEU A 750 -32.11 8.10 -2.68
CA LEU A 750 -33.37 8.52 -2.09
C LEU A 750 -33.65 7.71 -0.82
N ARG A 751 -34.27 8.35 0.17
CA ARG A 751 -34.84 7.68 1.34
C ARG A 751 -36.30 8.10 1.45
N GLU A 752 -37.19 7.13 1.31
CA GLU A 752 -38.62 7.38 1.05
C GLU A 752 -38.79 8.18 -0.26
N ASP A 753 -39.34 9.40 -0.18
CA ASP A 753 -39.48 10.32 -1.33
C ASP A 753 -38.46 11.48 -1.29
N LEU A 754 -37.57 11.51 -0.29
CA LEU A 754 -36.56 12.56 -0.12
C LEU A 754 -35.24 12.17 -0.76
N VAL A 755 -34.52 13.15 -1.28
CA VAL A 755 -33.28 12.95 -2.02
C VAL A 755 -32.08 13.24 -1.11
N GLU A 756 -31.26 12.24 -0.81
CA GLU A 756 -30.02 12.48 -0.06
C GLU A 756 -28.99 13.17 -0.94
N TRP A 757 -28.83 12.70 -2.19
CA TRP A 757 -28.02 13.38 -3.20
C TRP A 757 -28.36 12.97 -4.64
N LEU A 758 -27.99 13.84 -5.58
CA LEU A 758 -27.89 13.58 -7.01
C LEU A 758 -26.46 13.82 -7.47
N SER A 759 -25.77 12.79 -7.95
CA SER A 759 -24.43 12.87 -8.52
C SER A 759 -24.49 12.69 -10.03
N LEU A 760 -23.92 13.65 -10.76
CA LEU A 760 -23.83 13.67 -12.22
C LEU A 760 -22.37 13.92 -12.65
N PRO A 761 -21.53 12.87 -12.72
CA PRO A 761 -20.14 12.99 -13.17
C PRO A 761 -19.95 13.66 -14.53
N ARG A 762 -20.75 13.25 -15.53
CA ARG A 762 -20.75 13.84 -16.89
C ARG A 762 -22.13 13.71 -17.51
N GLY A 763 -22.73 14.83 -17.87
CA GLY A 763 -24.04 14.86 -18.54
C GLY A 763 -24.64 16.26 -18.60
N GLU A 764 -25.89 16.35 -19.07
CA GLU A 764 -26.65 17.59 -19.15
C GLU A 764 -27.50 17.83 -17.91
N PHE A 765 -28.16 16.80 -17.36
CA PHE A 765 -28.91 16.89 -16.10
C PHE A 765 -29.29 15.52 -15.54
N LEU A 766 -29.65 15.52 -14.25
CA LEU A 766 -30.30 14.43 -13.53
C LEU A 766 -31.41 15.02 -12.63
N ALA A 767 -32.59 14.41 -12.60
CA ALA A 767 -33.68 14.77 -11.71
C ALA A 767 -34.32 13.51 -11.10
N ALA A 768 -34.59 13.57 -9.79
CA ALA A 768 -35.27 12.53 -9.02
C ALA A 768 -35.89 13.14 -7.76
N GLY A 769 -36.99 12.58 -7.24
CA GLY A 769 -37.56 12.95 -5.91
C GLY A 769 -37.86 14.44 -5.69
N GLY A 770 -38.12 15.21 -6.76
CA GLY A 770 -38.34 16.66 -6.72
C GLY A 770 -37.08 17.51 -6.88
N ALA A 771 -35.89 16.93 -6.64
CA ALA A 771 -34.61 17.59 -6.82
C ALA A 771 -34.09 17.46 -8.26
N ARG A 772 -33.21 18.39 -8.65
CA ARG A 772 -32.54 18.37 -9.95
C ARG A 772 -31.11 18.89 -9.81
N VAL A 773 -30.18 18.24 -10.50
CA VAL A 773 -28.83 18.74 -10.74
C VAL A 773 -28.66 19.01 -12.23
N LYS A 774 -28.15 20.18 -12.57
CA LYS A 774 -27.78 20.55 -13.93
C LYS A 774 -26.31 20.22 -14.13
N GLY A 775 -25.99 19.55 -15.23
CA GLY A 775 -24.62 19.23 -15.59
C GLY A 775 -23.83 20.44 -16.07
N ALA A 776 -22.51 20.32 -16.00
CA ALA A 776 -21.58 21.28 -16.56
C ALA A 776 -20.77 20.62 -17.69
N GLN A 777 -20.31 21.43 -18.64
CA GLN A 777 -19.46 20.90 -19.70
C GLN A 777 -18.10 20.47 -19.12
N PRO A 778 -17.54 19.35 -19.61
CA PRO A 778 -16.16 19.00 -19.27
C PRO A 778 -15.21 20.08 -19.78
N PHE A 779 -14.05 20.19 -19.15
CA PHE A 779 -13.00 21.08 -19.62
C PHE A 779 -12.20 20.36 -20.70
N GLU A 780 -12.27 20.86 -21.93
CA GLU A 780 -11.58 20.30 -23.09
C GLU A 780 -10.67 21.34 -23.73
N GLY A 781 -9.40 20.99 -23.93
CA GLY A 781 -8.41 21.89 -24.49
C GLY A 781 -7.18 21.16 -25.01
N ARG A 782 -6.09 21.91 -25.18
CA ARG A 782 -4.79 21.42 -25.63
C ARG A 782 -3.73 21.68 -24.58
N ILE A 783 -2.80 20.74 -24.46
CA ILE A 783 -1.56 20.99 -23.73
C ILE A 783 -0.54 21.55 -24.73
N LEU A 784 0.05 22.69 -24.36
CA LEU A 784 0.98 23.46 -25.19
C LEU A 784 2.44 23.11 -24.88
N SER A 785 2.74 22.89 -23.60
CA SER A 785 4.08 22.57 -23.09
C SER A 785 3.98 21.94 -21.71
N THR A 786 5.09 21.35 -21.26
CA THR A 786 5.24 20.76 -19.93
C THR A 786 6.56 21.20 -19.31
N THR A 787 6.59 21.23 -17.98
CA THR A 787 7.83 21.28 -17.18
C THR A 787 7.89 20.03 -16.33
N ARG A 788 9.09 19.53 -16.06
CA ARG A 788 9.28 18.25 -15.36
C ARG A 788 10.38 18.38 -14.32
N THR A 789 10.11 17.94 -13.10
CA THR A 789 11.13 17.93 -12.02
C THR A 789 12.30 17.02 -12.36
N GLU A 790 12.05 15.91 -13.07
CA GLU A 790 13.11 15.05 -13.60
C GLU A 790 13.99 15.75 -14.66
N ALA A 791 13.47 16.75 -15.36
CA ALA A 791 14.23 17.61 -16.27
C ALA A 791 14.89 18.80 -15.54
N ARG A 792 14.85 18.83 -14.20
CA ARG A 792 15.34 19.88 -13.29
C ARG A 792 14.55 21.19 -13.31
N ASP A 793 13.32 21.16 -13.80
CA ASP A 793 12.39 22.26 -13.56
C ASP A 793 11.97 22.30 -12.09
N SER A 794 11.45 23.45 -11.63
CA SER A 794 11.06 23.64 -10.23
C SER A 794 9.80 22.87 -9.82
N ALA A 795 9.00 22.43 -10.78
CA ALA A 795 7.74 21.74 -10.57
C ALA A 795 7.31 20.96 -11.82
N ASP A 796 6.48 19.94 -11.59
CA ASP A 796 5.78 19.19 -12.62
C ASP A 796 4.51 19.95 -13.03
N THR A 797 4.51 20.46 -14.27
CA THR A 797 3.40 21.28 -14.77
C THR A 797 3.03 21.00 -16.22
N LEU A 798 1.78 21.30 -16.56
CA LEU A 798 1.26 21.32 -17.92
C LEU A 798 0.66 22.69 -18.23
N THR A 799 1.07 23.29 -19.34
CA THR A 799 0.47 24.54 -19.83
C THR A 799 -0.71 24.22 -20.73
N ALA A 800 -1.92 24.63 -20.35
CA ALA A 800 -3.15 24.44 -21.11
C ALA A 800 -3.55 25.72 -21.86
N ASP A 801 -4.15 25.57 -23.03
CA ASP A 801 -4.68 26.70 -23.83
C ASP A 801 -6.05 27.23 -23.35
N LEU A 802 -6.61 26.62 -22.32
CA LEU A 802 -7.92 26.92 -21.76
C LEU A 802 -7.78 27.58 -20.37
N ALA A 803 -8.62 28.56 -20.08
CA ALA A 803 -8.78 29.09 -18.72
C ALA A 803 -9.54 28.06 -17.86
N LEU A 804 -8.89 27.55 -16.83
CA LEU A 804 -9.40 26.56 -15.89
C LEU A 804 -9.65 27.21 -14.52
N PRO A 805 -10.51 26.62 -13.68
CA PRO A 805 -10.72 27.13 -12.33
C PRO A 805 -9.43 27.13 -11.50
N GLU A 806 -9.19 28.21 -10.76
CA GLU A 806 -7.92 28.47 -10.07
C GLU A 806 -7.84 27.75 -8.71
N GLY A 807 -6.62 27.53 -8.22
CA GLY A 807 -6.37 26.91 -6.92
C GLY A 807 -6.63 25.40 -6.93
N GLU A 808 -7.19 24.88 -5.85
CA GLU A 808 -7.42 23.43 -5.66
C GLU A 808 -8.80 22.95 -6.15
N GLU A 809 -9.58 23.76 -6.88
CA GLU A 809 -10.94 23.36 -7.32
C GLU A 809 -10.96 22.10 -8.21
N LEU A 810 -9.89 21.86 -8.97
CA LEU A 810 -9.74 20.66 -9.80
C LEU A 810 -8.89 19.56 -9.14
N LYS A 811 -8.52 19.71 -7.87
CA LYS A 811 -7.69 18.74 -7.16
C LYS A 811 -8.31 17.35 -7.17
N ASN A 812 -7.47 16.33 -7.31
CA ASN A 812 -7.84 14.92 -7.39
C ASN A 812 -8.63 14.50 -8.64
N ARG A 813 -8.87 15.42 -9.60
CA ARG A 813 -9.50 15.05 -10.88
C ARG A 813 -8.48 14.48 -11.85
N ALA A 814 -8.90 13.51 -12.65
CA ALA A 814 -8.10 12.99 -13.74
C ALA A 814 -8.08 13.97 -14.91
N LEU A 815 -6.88 14.32 -15.36
CA LEU A 815 -6.61 14.93 -16.66
C LEU A 815 -6.32 13.80 -17.66
N ILE A 816 -7.31 13.48 -18.50
CA ILE A 816 -7.24 12.43 -19.51
C ILE A 816 -6.69 13.03 -20.80
N MET A 817 -5.57 12.53 -21.31
CA MET A 817 -4.83 13.08 -22.44
C MET A 817 -4.84 12.15 -23.64
N ASP A 818 -5.40 12.61 -24.76
CA ASP A 818 -5.26 11.99 -26.07
C ASP A 818 -3.96 12.48 -26.74
N MET A 819 -3.00 11.57 -26.83
CA MET A 819 -1.69 11.78 -27.43
C MET A 819 -1.75 11.58 -28.94
N GLY A 820 -2.36 12.54 -29.65
CA GLY A 820 -2.40 12.54 -31.12
C GLY A 820 -3.18 11.40 -31.76
N GLY A 821 -4.12 10.78 -31.03
CA GLY A 821 -4.97 9.66 -31.47
C GLY A 821 -4.35 8.27 -31.27
N GLU A 822 -3.06 8.20 -30.93
CA GLU A 822 -2.29 6.96 -30.84
C GLU A 822 -2.45 6.29 -29.46
N LEU A 823 -2.27 7.07 -28.39
CA LEU A 823 -2.27 6.62 -27.00
C LEU A 823 -3.13 7.56 -26.13
N VAL A 824 -3.72 7.02 -25.07
CA VAL A 824 -4.33 7.83 -24.01
C VAL A 824 -3.50 7.65 -22.74
N GLN A 825 -3.06 8.75 -22.13
CA GLN A 825 -2.45 8.76 -20.81
C GLN A 825 -3.30 9.60 -19.86
N SER A 826 -3.11 9.41 -18.56
CA SER A 826 -3.83 10.19 -17.56
C SER A 826 -2.98 10.49 -16.35
N ILE A 827 -3.27 11.60 -15.70
CA ILE A 827 -2.58 12.10 -14.51
C ILE A 827 -3.58 12.83 -13.61
N ILE A 828 -3.30 12.89 -12.30
CA ILE A 828 -4.16 13.59 -11.34
C ILE A 828 -3.72 15.05 -11.21
N VAL A 829 -4.70 15.96 -11.29
CA VAL A 829 -4.50 17.39 -11.06
C VAL A 829 -4.32 17.66 -9.57
N ASN A 830 -3.28 18.42 -9.21
CA ASN A 830 -3.05 18.91 -7.84
C ASN A 830 -3.72 20.28 -7.64
N ARG A 831 -3.37 21.25 -8.50
CA ARG A 831 -3.92 22.61 -8.49
C ARG A 831 -3.71 23.32 -9.83
N VAL A 832 -4.32 24.49 -9.99
CA VAL A 832 -4.21 25.32 -11.20
C VAL A 832 -3.85 26.76 -10.86
N GLU A 833 -2.98 27.36 -11.67
CA GLU A 833 -2.66 28.79 -11.63
C GLU A 833 -3.01 29.46 -12.98
N PRO A 834 -3.54 30.69 -12.98
CA PRO A 834 -3.92 31.38 -14.21
C PRO A 834 -2.70 31.90 -14.97
N LEU A 835 -2.79 31.91 -16.31
CA LEU A 835 -1.83 32.58 -17.19
C LEU A 835 -2.52 33.73 -17.95
N GLU A 836 -1.74 34.59 -18.62
CA GLU A 836 -2.29 35.64 -19.50
C GLU A 836 -3.21 35.05 -20.58
N THR A 837 -2.84 33.88 -21.10
CA THR A 837 -3.65 33.06 -21.99
C THR A 837 -3.59 31.61 -21.53
N GLY A 838 -4.71 31.05 -21.08
CA GLY A 838 -4.79 29.66 -20.62
C GLY A 838 -4.46 29.49 -19.15
N SER A 839 -3.95 28.31 -18.78
CA SER A 839 -3.69 27.94 -17.38
C SER A 839 -2.43 27.11 -17.24
N LEU A 840 -1.83 27.16 -16.04
CA LEU A 840 -0.76 26.27 -15.62
C LEU A 840 -1.33 25.24 -14.64
N ILE A 841 -1.28 23.97 -15.01
CA ILE A 841 -1.77 22.85 -14.21
C ILE A 841 -0.59 22.22 -13.49
N PHE A 842 -0.65 22.08 -12.18
CA PHE A 842 0.34 21.36 -11.38
C PHE A 842 -0.12 19.93 -11.13
N THR A 843 0.83 19.00 -11.16
CA THR A 843 0.62 17.57 -10.87
C THR A 843 1.61 17.10 -9.80
N ASP A 844 1.24 16.04 -9.08
CA ASP A 844 2.16 15.38 -8.14
C ASP A 844 3.02 14.30 -8.82
N ASP A 845 2.52 13.70 -9.90
CA ASP A 845 3.26 12.77 -10.75
C ASP A 845 3.97 13.53 -11.90
N ASP A 846 5.01 12.92 -12.49
CA ASP A 846 5.71 13.45 -13.67
C ASP A 846 4.79 13.37 -14.92
N PRO A 847 4.60 14.48 -15.68
CA PRO A 847 3.78 14.47 -16.90
C PRO A 847 4.23 13.45 -17.94
N GLY A 848 5.53 13.17 -18.02
CA GLY A 848 6.12 12.08 -18.79
C GLY A 848 6.38 12.34 -20.27
N PHE A 849 6.17 13.57 -20.73
CA PHE A 849 6.37 13.95 -22.13
C PHE A 849 6.83 15.39 -22.27
N SER A 850 7.38 15.71 -23.44
CA SER A 850 7.67 17.06 -23.93
C SER A 850 6.89 17.33 -25.22
N ILE A 851 6.62 18.61 -25.51
CA ILE A 851 5.96 19.05 -26.75
C ILE A 851 6.85 20.05 -27.46
N GLU A 852 7.35 19.69 -28.64
CA GLU A 852 8.21 20.56 -29.44
C GLU A 852 7.90 20.40 -30.93
N ASN A 853 7.80 21.51 -31.67
CA ASN A 853 7.66 21.52 -33.13
C ASN A 853 6.52 20.63 -33.69
N GLY A 854 5.39 20.53 -32.96
CA GLY A 854 4.24 19.70 -33.35
C GLY A 854 4.42 18.20 -33.11
N LEU A 855 5.39 17.83 -32.27
CA LEU A 855 5.71 16.47 -31.87
C LEU A 855 5.51 16.32 -30.36
N ILE A 856 4.74 15.32 -29.94
CA ILE A 856 4.61 14.88 -28.56
C ILE A 856 5.67 13.80 -28.35
N ARG A 857 6.68 14.05 -27.53
CA ARG A 857 7.74 13.10 -27.23
C ARG A 857 7.52 12.53 -25.84
N LEU A 858 7.19 11.25 -25.76
CA LEU A 858 7.18 10.53 -24.49
C LEU A 858 8.62 10.36 -24.02
N GLU A 859 8.90 10.81 -22.80
CA GLU A 859 10.24 10.79 -22.19
C GLU A 859 10.48 9.49 -21.40
N HIS A 860 9.42 8.73 -21.18
CA HIS A 860 9.38 7.41 -20.55
C HIS A 860 8.82 6.37 -21.51
N PHE A 861 8.86 5.08 -21.14
CA PHE A 861 8.34 3.99 -21.98
C PHE A 861 6.91 4.33 -22.48
N PRO A 862 6.62 4.13 -23.78
CA PRO A 862 7.42 3.46 -24.81
C PRO A 862 8.41 4.38 -25.58
N ASN A 863 8.62 5.61 -25.10
CA ASN A 863 9.42 6.68 -25.70
C ASN A 863 9.04 6.97 -27.16
N TRP A 864 7.73 7.00 -27.43
CA TRP A 864 7.24 7.33 -28.76
C TRP A 864 7.31 8.83 -29.01
N ALA A 865 7.63 9.16 -30.25
CA ALA A 865 7.48 10.49 -30.78
C ALA A 865 6.26 10.51 -31.70
N ILE A 866 5.19 11.17 -31.24
CA ILE A 866 3.87 11.16 -31.87
C ILE A 866 3.62 12.52 -32.52
N PRO A 867 3.53 12.60 -33.86
CA PRO A 867 3.16 13.84 -34.53
C PRO A 867 1.70 14.19 -34.22
N GLY A 868 1.43 15.45 -33.88
CA GLY A 868 0.05 15.89 -33.66
C GLY A 868 -0.10 16.90 -32.53
N THR A 869 -1.31 16.95 -31.99
CA THR A 869 -1.67 17.84 -30.88
C THR A 869 -2.16 16.99 -29.73
N LEU A 870 -1.68 17.29 -28.53
CA LEU A 870 -2.15 16.67 -27.31
C LEU A 870 -3.43 17.38 -26.87
N ARG A 871 -4.53 16.63 -26.79
CA ARG A 871 -5.81 17.13 -26.28
C ARG A 871 -6.08 16.56 -24.90
N PHE A 872 -6.67 17.34 -24.03
CA PHE A 872 -7.06 16.86 -22.70
C PHE A 872 -8.56 17.01 -22.47
N LEU A 873 -9.07 16.19 -21.55
CA LEU A 873 -10.39 16.28 -20.96
C LEU A 873 -10.25 16.18 -19.44
N ILE A 874 -10.92 17.09 -18.71
CA ILE A 874 -11.15 16.98 -17.26
C ILE A 874 -12.65 16.99 -17.05
N ASP A 875 -13.16 15.99 -16.32
CA ASP A 875 -14.56 15.92 -15.96
C ASP A 875 -14.99 17.11 -15.08
N ASN A 876 -16.25 17.52 -15.25
CA ASN A 876 -16.85 18.59 -14.46
C ASN A 876 -18.11 18.10 -13.71
N PRO A 877 -17.94 17.15 -12.77
CA PRO A 877 -19.03 16.56 -12.00
C PRO A 877 -19.87 17.64 -11.32
N GLN A 878 -21.18 17.39 -11.28
CA GLN A 878 -22.13 18.22 -10.56
C GLN A 878 -22.83 17.39 -9.49
N LEU A 879 -23.01 17.97 -8.32
CA LEU A 879 -23.61 17.33 -7.15
C LEU A 879 -24.72 18.23 -6.61
N ALA A 880 -25.90 17.66 -6.37
CA ALA A 880 -26.92 18.29 -5.54
C ALA A 880 -27.02 17.50 -4.23
N ILE A 881 -26.63 18.13 -3.13
CA ILE A 881 -26.64 17.56 -1.78
C ILE A 881 -26.97 18.67 -0.77
N LEU A 882 -27.71 18.35 0.28
CA LEU A 882 -27.92 19.24 1.41
C LEU A 882 -26.93 18.88 2.52
N GLU A 883 -25.77 19.54 2.54
CA GLU A 883 -24.76 19.31 3.57
C GLU A 883 -25.26 19.83 4.91
N THR A 884 -25.18 18.99 5.94
CA THR A 884 -25.58 19.34 7.30
C THR A 884 -24.41 19.06 8.23
N THR A 885 -24.12 20.00 9.14
CA THR A 885 -22.99 19.91 10.07
C THR A 885 -23.41 20.37 11.46
N ILE A 886 -22.99 19.63 12.48
CA ILE A 886 -23.05 20.05 13.88
C ILE A 886 -21.68 20.62 14.25
N LYS A 887 -21.59 21.95 14.38
CA LYS A 887 -20.34 22.65 14.76
C LYS A 887 -20.01 22.44 16.23
N LYS A 888 -21.03 22.49 17.08
CA LYS A 888 -20.94 22.21 18.51
C LYS A 888 -22.16 21.42 19.00
N PRO A 889 -21.96 20.44 19.89
CA PRO A 889 -20.67 19.97 20.40
C PRO A 889 -19.90 19.16 19.35
N GLN A 890 -18.59 19.16 19.44
CA GLN A 890 -17.74 18.30 18.61
C GLN A 890 -17.80 16.85 19.09
N ALA A 891 -17.53 15.90 18.19
CA ALA A 891 -17.54 14.49 18.55
C ALA A 891 -16.53 14.19 19.68
N GLY A 892 -17.00 13.58 20.77
CA GLY A 892 -16.21 13.26 21.96
C GLY A 892 -16.04 14.41 22.96
N GLU A 893 -16.56 15.61 22.67
CA GLU A 893 -16.45 16.78 23.56
C GLU A 893 -17.09 16.50 24.93
N THR A 894 -16.46 16.94 26.02
CA THR A 894 -17.05 16.88 27.35
C THR A 894 -17.65 18.24 27.71
N VAL A 895 -18.94 18.28 28.02
CA VAL A 895 -19.72 19.50 28.26
C VAL A 895 -20.30 19.53 29.67
N ARG A 896 -20.50 20.74 30.21
CA ARG A 896 -20.99 20.98 31.58
C ARG A 896 -21.88 22.22 31.63
N GLY A 897 -22.91 22.19 32.47
CA GLY A 897 -23.83 23.30 32.67
C GLY A 897 -24.64 23.66 31.42
N ARG A 898 -24.13 24.59 30.61
CA ARG A 898 -24.81 25.10 29.41
C ARG A 898 -24.02 24.78 28.15
N LEU A 899 -24.66 24.11 27.21
CA LEU A 899 -24.14 23.83 25.87
C LEU A 899 -24.86 24.71 24.86
N LEU A 900 -24.12 25.54 24.12
CA LEU A 900 -24.63 26.25 22.95
C LEU A 900 -24.35 25.39 21.73
N ALA A 901 -25.37 24.65 21.28
CA ALA A 901 -25.29 23.84 20.08
C ALA A 901 -25.47 24.72 18.83
N SER A 902 -24.59 24.56 17.85
CA SER A 902 -24.58 25.33 16.61
C SER A 902 -24.49 24.42 15.41
N PHE A 903 -25.12 24.85 14.32
CA PHE A 903 -25.40 24.03 13.15
C PHE A 903 -25.10 24.82 11.87
N ASP A 904 -24.68 24.11 10.83
CA ASP A 904 -24.65 24.62 9.46
C ASP A 904 -25.47 23.71 8.55
N VAL A 905 -26.22 24.32 7.64
CA VAL A 905 -26.89 23.64 6.54
C VAL A 905 -26.58 24.39 5.26
N VAL A 906 -25.94 23.73 4.31
CA VAL A 906 -25.53 24.31 3.02
C VAL A 906 -26.08 23.42 1.92
N GLY A 907 -26.80 23.99 0.97
CA GLY A 907 -27.34 23.28 -0.19
C GLY A 907 -27.08 24.02 -1.49
N PRO A 908 -27.56 23.49 -2.62
CA PRO A 908 -27.51 24.19 -3.91
C PRO A 908 -28.19 25.56 -3.85
N GLU A 909 -27.73 26.53 -4.65
CA GLU A 909 -28.26 27.91 -4.63
C GLU A 909 -29.79 28.00 -4.78
N ASP A 910 -30.39 27.06 -5.52
CA ASP A 910 -31.83 27.02 -5.81
C ASP A 910 -32.65 26.16 -4.82
N ALA A 911 -32.07 25.68 -3.72
CA ALA A 911 -32.72 24.80 -2.75
C ALA A 911 -32.73 25.42 -1.34
N GLY A 912 -33.80 26.14 -1.00
CA GLY A 912 -33.98 26.75 0.32
C GLY A 912 -34.32 25.71 1.38
N VAL A 913 -33.86 25.89 2.62
CA VAL A 913 -34.24 25.03 3.75
C VAL A 913 -35.73 25.23 4.08
N ALA A 914 -36.47 24.14 4.22
CA ALA A 914 -37.93 24.14 4.45
C ALA A 914 -38.35 23.49 5.78
N ASP A 915 -37.63 22.47 6.26
CA ASP A 915 -37.83 21.86 7.60
C ASP A 915 -36.47 21.53 8.21
N VAL A 916 -36.30 21.86 9.49
CA VAL A 916 -35.13 21.51 10.31
C VAL A 916 -35.65 20.92 11.60
N THR A 917 -35.11 19.76 11.97
CA THR A 917 -35.41 19.11 13.24
C THR A 917 -34.10 18.74 13.94
N VAL A 918 -34.03 19.02 15.24
CA VAL A 918 -32.89 18.65 16.10
C VAL A 918 -33.36 17.77 17.24
N TRP A 919 -32.67 16.65 17.44
CA TRP A 919 -32.90 15.71 18.54
C TRP A 919 -31.73 15.73 19.52
N MET A 920 -32.07 15.70 20.81
CA MET A 920 -31.19 15.26 21.88
C MET A 920 -31.53 13.81 22.20
N ASP A 921 -30.61 12.90 21.90
CA ASP A 921 -30.81 11.47 21.91
C ASP A 921 -32.03 11.07 21.07
N GLU A 922 -33.17 10.81 21.70
CA GLU A 922 -34.43 10.47 21.04
C GLU A 922 -35.48 11.61 21.11
N ALA A 923 -35.23 12.66 21.89
CA ALA A 923 -36.18 13.74 22.13
C ALA A 923 -35.95 14.92 21.18
N ILE A 924 -37.02 15.38 20.51
CA ILE A 924 -36.97 16.59 19.69
C ILE A 924 -36.82 17.81 20.60
N ILE A 925 -35.74 18.56 20.41
CA ILE A 925 -35.47 19.80 21.15
C ILE A 925 -35.67 21.06 20.29
N TYR A 926 -35.69 20.92 18.96
CA TYR A 926 -36.01 22.00 18.03
C TYR A 926 -36.71 21.44 16.79
N ARG A 927 -37.70 22.19 16.28
CA ARG A 927 -38.28 21.99 14.95
C ARG A 927 -38.71 23.33 14.37
N GLY A 928 -38.32 23.63 13.14
CA GLY A 928 -38.60 24.89 12.46
C GLY A 928 -38.36 24.82 10.96
N ASP A 929 -38.52 25.94 10.27
CA ASP A 929 -38.27 26.13 8.83
C ASP A 929 -36.94 26.86 8.55
N GLN A 930 -36.12 27.07 9.57
CA GLN A 930 -34.82 27.73 9.50
C GLN A 930 -33.80 26.98 10.38
N VAL A 931 -32.52 27.14 10.08
CA VAL A 931 -31.45 26.63 10.96
C VAL A 931 -31.41 27.50 12.21
N PRO A 932 -31.44 26.94 13.43
CA PRO A 932 -31.32 27.74 14.65
C PRO A 932 -29.89 28.27 14.79
N ASP A 933 -29.73 29.57 15.10
CA ASP A 933 -28.42 30.22 15.27
C ASP A 933 -27.58 29.50 16.35
N ASP A 934 -28.09 29.49 17.59
CA ASP A 934 -27.56 28.75 18.73
C ASP A 934 -28.73 28.16 19.52
N LEU A 935 -28.68 26.86 19.80
CA LEU A 935 -29.66 26.17 20.64
C LEU A 935 -29.04 25.94 22.02
N GLU A 936 -29.54 26.66 23.04
CA GLU A 936 -29.09 26.50 24.42
C GLU A 936 -29.67 25.23 25.04
N ILE A 937 -28.78 24.35 25.49
CA ILE A 937 -29.10 23.07 26.11
C ILE A 937 -28.55 23.09 27.53
N ASP A 938 -29.43 22.99 28.53
CA ASP A 938 -29.04 22.83 29.93
C ASP A 938 -28.67 21.37 30.18
N THR A 939 -27.36 21.09 30.19
CA THR A 939 -26.85 19.73 30.32
C THR A 939 -27.13 19.16 31.71
N ARG A 940 -27.47 19.97 32.72
CA ARG A 940 -27.86 19.49 34.07
C ARG A 940 -29.16 18.69 34.07
N GLN A 941 -29.97 18.85 33.03
CA GLN A 941 -31.20 18.08 32.81
C GLN A 941 -30.93 16.75 32.10
N LEU A 942 -29.72 16.55 31.58
CA LEU A 942 -29.27 15.30 30.97
C LEU A 942 -28.64 14.40 32.02
N THR A 943 -28.63 13.10 31.73
CA THR A 943 -27.91 12.12 32.56
C THR A 943 -26.40 12.30 32.44
N GLU A 944 -25.63 11.81 33.41
CA GLU A 944 -24.18 11.77 33.27
C GLU A 944 -23.77 10.72 32.23
N GLY A 945 -22.80 11.02 31.37
CA GLY A 945 -22.29 10.08 30.37
C GLY A 945 -22.48 10.51 28.92
N GLN A 946 -22.56 9.54 28.01
CA GLN A 946 -22.58 9.76 26.56
C GLN A 946 -23.98 10.16 26.07
N HIS A 947 -24.05 11.23 25.29
CA HIS A 947 -25.25 11.75 24.63
C HIS A 947 -25.00 11.96 23.13
N TYR A 948 -26.09 12.09 22.38
CA TYR A 948 -26.06 12.38 20.95
C TYR A 948 -26.92 13.58 20.60
N LEU A 949 -26.40 14.42 19.71
CA LEU A 949 -27.15 15.46 19.05
C LEU A 949 -27.31 15.07 17.58
N THR A 950 -28.53 15.06 17.08
CA THR A 950 -28.84 14.77 15.66
C THR A 950 -29.52 15.98 15.05
N LEU A 951 -29.05 16.42 13.88
CA LEU A 951 -29.63 17.46 13.05
C LEU A 951 -30.14 16.80 11.77
N ARG A 952 -31.38 17.08 11.38
CA ARG A 952 -31.91 16.77 10.05
C ARG A 952 -32.47 18.03 9.43
N ALA A 953 -32.15 18.27 8.17
CA ALA A 953 -32.70 19.36 7.39
C ALA A 953 -33.29 18.82 6.08
N VAL A 954 -34.35 19.47 5.59
CA VAL A 954 -35.01 19.18 4.32
C VAL A 954 -35.18 20.50 3.57
N SER A 955 -34.86 20.50 2.29
CA SER A 955 -35.05 21.66 1.39
C SER A 955 -36.43 21.67 0.73
N ASP A 956 -36.83 22.81 0.19
CA ASP A 956 -38.02 22.99 -0.64
C ASP A 956 -37.99 22.16 -1.95
N ALA A 957 -36.80 21.83 -2.43
CA ALA A 957 -36.56 20.94 -3.55
C ALA A 957 -36.57 19.44 -3.18
N GLY A 958 -36.80 19.08 -1.92
CA GLY A 958 -36.86 17.69 -1.46
C GLY A 958 -35.50 17.06 -1.14
N LEU A 959 -34.39 17.81 -1.18
CA LEU A 959 -33.10 17.33 -0.66
C LEU A 959 -33.14 17.19 0.86
N VAL A 960 -32.53 16.15 1.41
CA VAL A 960 -32.40 15.89 2.85
C VAL A 960 -30.94 15.72 3.24
N GLY A 961 -30.57 16.31 4.38
CA GLY A 961 -29.27 16.11 5.02
C GLY A 961 -29.44 15.74 6.49
N GLU A 962 -28.57 14.87 6.99
CA GLU A 962 -28.53 14.51 8.41
C GLU A 962 -27.09 14.50 8.95
N ALA A 963 -26.91 15.04 10.14
CA ALA A 963 -25.64 15.04 10.87
C ALA A 963 -25.87 14.57 12.31
N ARG A 964 -24.91 13.82 12.86
CA ARG A 964 -24.95 13.36 14.24
C ARG A 964 -23.61 13.56 14.93
N SER A 965 -23.64 14.16 16.11
CA SER A 965 -22.48 14.36 16.98
C SER A 965 -22.68 13.65 18.30
N SER A 966 -21.63 13.02 18.80
CA SER A 966 -21.64 12.34 20.09
C SER A 966 -20.83 13.17 21.10
N PHE A 967 -21.31 13.39 22.30
CA PHE A 967 -20.62 14.19 23.32
C PHE A 967 -20.87 13.62 24.71
N ARG A 968 -20.08 14.03 25.71
CA ARG A 968 -20.16 13.53 27.08
C ARG A 968 -20.59 14.62 28.06
N VAL A 969 -21.64 14.35 28.82
CA VAL A 969 -22.09 15.20 29.93
C VAL A 969 -21.35 14.79 31.20
N ASN A 970 -20.81 15.78 31.92
CA ASN A 970 -20.13 15.60 33.21
C ASN A 970 -20.45 16.73 34.20
N ASN A 971 -21.63 16.71 34.84
CA ASN A 971 -22.08 17.79 35.73
C ASN A 971 -21.89 17.53 37.22
N ARG A 972 -21.52 16.32 37.65
CA ARG A 972 -21.53 15.92 39.08
C ARG A 972 -20.17 15.42 39.58
N TRP A 973 -19.95 15.60 40.88
CA TRP A 973 -18.83 15.02 41.62
C TRP A 973 -19.35 14.28 42.86
N GLU A 974 -18.57 13.31 43.35
CA GLU A 974 -18.85 12.52 44.55
C GLU A 974 -17.54 12.24 45.29
N LEU A 975 -17.57 12.38 46.61
CA LEU A 975 -16.51 12.02 47.56
C LEU A 975 -17.09 11.02 48.57
N GLU A 976 -16.37 9.93 48.78
CA GLU A 976 -16.73 8.87 49.72
C GLU A 976 -15.54 8.63 50.66
N ASP A 977 -15.72 8.88 51.95
CA ASP A 977 -14.69 8.73 52.98
C ASP A 977 -15.12 7.67 54.02
N PRO A 978 -14.54 6.47 53.97
CA PRO A 978 -14.77 5.41 54.96
C PRO A 978 -14.03 5.65 56.29
N LEU A 979 -13.24 6.73 56.42
CA LEU A 979 -12.46 7.10 57.62
C LEU A 979 -11.37 6.09 58.01
N ASP A 980 -10.75 5.47 57.01
CA ASP A 980 -9.77 4.39 57.17
C ASP A 980 -8.65 4.76 58.16
N PRO A 981 -8.24 3.83 59.05
CA PRO A 981 -7.11 4.06 59.95
C PRO A 981 -5.79 4.17 59.19
N PRO A 982 -4.76 4.82 59.77
CA PRO A 982 -3.44 4.84 59.17
C PRO A 982 -2.90 3.42 58.92
N ILE A 983 -2.41 3.16 57.71
CA ILE A 983 -1.82 1.86 57.38
C ILE A 983 -0.40 1.80 57.94
N GLN A 984 -0.08 0.71 58.65
CA GLN A 984 1.26 0.43 59.14
C GLN A 984 2.17 -0.07 58.01
N MET A 985 2.98 0.83 57.45
CA MET A 985 3.95 0.51 56.40
C MET A 985 5.33 0.25 57.01
N GLY A 986 5.49 -0.85 57.75
CA GLY A 986 6.79 -1.34 58.27
C GLY A 986 7.79 -0.25 58.68
N TRP A 987 8.82 -0.02 57.86
CA TRP A 987 9.92 0.92 58.14
C TRP A 987 9.54 2.41 58.04
N PHE A 988 8.43 2.77 57.38
CA PHE A 988 8.02 4.17 57.17
C PHE A 988 7.10 4.73 58.27
N GLY A 989 6.70 3.89 59.24
CA GLY A 989 5.71 4.27 60.24
C GLY A 989 4.28 4.30 59.68
N PRO A 990 3.30 4.80 60.46
CA PRO A 990 1.91 4.91 60.01
C PRO A 990 1.78 5.97 58.89
N VAL A 991 1.14 5.60 57.79
CA VAL A 991 0.77 6.53 56.71
C VAL A 991 -0.71 6.91 56.90
N PRO A 992 -1.05 8.19 57.12
CA PRO A 992 -2.45 8.63 57.25
C PRO A 992 -3.23 8.35 55.96
N GLN A 993 -4.47 7.89 56.09
CA GLN A 993 -5.41 7.69 54.98
C GLN A 993 -6.54 8.73 54.95
N ASP A 994 -6.47 9.74 55.82
CA ASP A 994 -7.50 10.75 55.97
C ASP A 994 -7.77 11.51 54.65
N LEU A 995 -9.02 11.53 54.19
CA LEU A 995 -9.50 12.45 53.15
C LEU A 995 -9.88 13.83 53.72
N THR A 996 -9.77 13.98 55.05
CA THR A 996 -9.91 15.27 55.71
C THR A 996 -8.68 16.13 55.49
N ILE A 997 -8.91 17.41 55.15
CA ILE A 997 -7.87 18.42 54.95
C ILE A 997 -7.55 19.20 56.23
N GLU A 998 -8.43 19.12 57.24
CA GLU A 998 -8.26 19.77 58.54
C GLU A 998 -9.02 18.99 59.62
N THR A 999 -8.37 18.67 60.73
CA THR A 999 -8.90 17.83 61.82
C THR A 999 -8.38 18.37 63.16
N SER A 1000 -9.24 18.38 64.19
CA SER A 1000 -8.84 18.75 65.56
C SER A 1000 -8.09 17.61 66.28
N ASP A 1001 -7.42 17.89 67.42
CA ASP A 1001 -6.53 16.92 68.07
C ASP A 1001 -7.26 15.77 68.82
N GLY A 1002 -8.56 15.88 69.11
CA GLY A 1002 -9.30 14.96 69.99
C GLY A 1002 -9.89 13.71 69.33
N TRP A 1003 -9.26 13.22 68.25
CA TRP A 1003 -9.71 12.04 67.51
C TRP A 1003 -8.70 10.89 67.53
N ASP A 1004 -9.20 9.67 67.62
CA ASP A 1004 -8.43 8.44 67.34
C ASP A 1004 -9.21 7.56 66.34
N HIS A 1005 -8.55 6.53 65.79
CA HIS A 1005 -9.24 5.52 64.99
C HIS A 1005 -9.56 4.29 65.82
N ASP A 1006 -10.72 3.69 65.59
CA ASP A 1006 -11.11 2.43 66.21
C ASP A 1006 -11.66 1.47 65.17
N THR A 1007 -10.99 0.32 65.06
CA THR A 1007 -11.36 -0.78 64.16
C THR A 1007 -11.90 -1.99 64.91
N SER A 1008 -12.01 -1.90 66.23
CA SER A 1008 -12.41 -3.03 67.06
C SER A 1008 -13.93 -3.28 67.01
N ASP A 1009 -14.33 -4.53 67.24
CA ASP A 1009 -15.74 -4.92 67.47
C ASP A 1009 -16.71 -4.48 66.35
N ALA A 1010 -16.30 -4.58 65.08
CA ALA A 1010 -17.07 -4.11 63.93
C ALA A 1010 -18.52 -4.65 63.87
N GLU A 1011 -18.75 -5.90 64.29
CA GLU A 1011 -20.09 -6.48 64.38
C GLU A 1011 -21.02 -5.68 65.30
N ARG A 1012 -20.49 -5.10 66.38
CA ARG A 1012 -21.24 -4.23 67.29
C ARG A 1012 -21.68 -2.92 66.62
N TYR A 1013 -20.95 -2.48 65.60
CA TYR A 1013 -21.16 -1.24 64.86
C TYR A 1013 -21.64 -1.50 63.43
N PHE A 1014 -22.58 -2.44 63.26
CA PHE A 1014 -23.24 -2.72 62.00
C PHE A 1014 -22.29 -3.16 60.87
N GLY A 1015 -21.17 -3.80 61.24
CA GLY A 1015 -20.14 -4.28 60.32
C GLY A 1015 -19.10 -3.24 59.94
N ASP A 1016 -19.15 -2.04 60.54
CA ASP A 1016 -18.22 -0.95 60.27
C ASP A 1016 -16.96 -1.09 61.12
N ASP A 1017 -15.83 -1.42 60.49
CA ASP A 1017 -14.52 -1.62 61.09
C ASP A 1017 -13.60 -0.39 60.94
N SER A 1018 -14.13 0.76 60.51
CA SER A 1018 -13.35 1.97 60.27
C SER A 1018 -14.08 3.22 60.78
N ARG A 1019 -13.70 3.69 61.97
CA ARG A 1019 -14.41 4.77 62.67
C ARG A 1019 -13.46 5.76 63.31
N ARG A 1020 -13.85 7.04 63.32
CA ARG A 1020 -13.22 8.11 64.10
C ARG A 1020 -13.90 8.24 65.47
N VAL A 1021 -13.13 8.08 66.53
CA VAL A 1021 -13.61 8.08 67.92
C VAL A 1021 -13.17 9.35 68.62
N ARG A 1022 -14.14 10.04 69.24
CA ARG A 1022 -13.87 11.26 70.02
C ARG A 1022 -13.29 10.90 71.40
N LEU A 1023 -12.09 11.40 71.69
CA LEU A 1023 -11.30 11.03 72.87
C LEU A 1023 -11.68 11.76 74.16
N THR A 1024 -12.25 12.97 74.05
CA THR A 1024 -12.63 13.80 75.20
C THR A 1024 -13.93 14.54 74.93
N ASP A 1025 -14.65 14.95 75.98
CA ASP A 1025 -15.85 15.79 75.83
C ASP A 1025 -15.49 17.27 75.54
N SER A 1026 -14.68 17.51 74.51
CA SER A 1026 -14.24 18.79 73.96
C SER A 1026 -14.84 19.04 72.58
N GLU A 1027 -14.90 20.28 72.11
CA GLU A 1027 -15.37 20.53 70.74
C GLU A 1027 -14.37 19.96 69.73
N GLU A 1028 -14.81 19.04 68.87
CA GLU A 1028 -13.95 18.39 67.88
C GLU A 1028 -14.53 18.50 66.47
N TYR A 1029 -13.67 18.57 65.44
CA TYR A 1029 -14.09 18.74 64.05
C TYR A 1029 -13.27 17.96 63.03
N LEU A 1030 -13.89 17.70 61.89
CA LEU A 1030 -13.34 17.07 60.68
C LEU A 1030 -13.76 17.89 59.46
N VAL A 1031 -12.84 18.21 58.55
CA VAL A 1031 -13.09 19.03 57.35
C VAL A 1031 -12.66 18.33 56.08
N TRP A 1032 -13.54 18.28 55.08
CA TRP A 1032 -13.28 17.76 53.73
C TRP A 1032 -13.24 18.90 52.70
N GLN A 1033 -12.44 18.71 51.65
CA GLN A 1033 -12.46 19.58 50.47
C GLN A 1033 -13.66 19.19 49.58
N THR A 1034 -14.40 20.17 49.08
CA THR A 1034 -15.49 19.94 48.11
C THR A 1034 -15.15 20.54 46.75
N GLU A 1035 -15.71 19.97 45.66
CA GLU A 1035 -15.41 20.38 44.27
C GLU A 1035 -16.59 21.09 43.60
N GLY A 1036 -16.79 22.40 43.80
CA GLY A 1036 -17.91 23.11 43.18
C GLY A 1036 -19.06 23.27 44.17
N ALA A 1037 -20.32 23.03 43.79
CA ALA A 1037 -21.45 23.14 44.71
C ALA A 1037 -21.72 21.81 45.41
N LEU A 1038 -21.90 21.82 46.73
CA LEU A 1038 -22.35 20.64 47.49
C LEU A 1038 -23.87 20.51 47.30
N SER A 1039 -24.38 19.34 46.96
CA SER A 1039 -25.82 19.08 46.76
C SER A 1039 -26.40 18.17 47.83
N SER A 1040 -25.64 17.18 48.29
CA SER A 1040 -26.06 16.34 49.42
C SER A 1040 -24.88 15.82 50.20
N PHE A 1041 -25.16 15.45 51.45
CA PHE A 1041 -24.19 14.86 52.35
C PHE A 1041 -24.86 13.77 53.19
N ALA A 1042 -24.08 12.78 53.57
CA ALA A 1042 -24.45 11.75 54.52
C ALA A 1042 -23.27 11.50 55.46
N VAL A 1043 -23.54 11.49 56.76
CA VAL A 1043 -22.56 11.17 57.81
C VAL A 1043 -23.15 10.10 58.70
N VAL A 1044 -22.42 9.02 58.93
CA VAL A 1044 -22.82 7.97 59.87
C VAL A 1044 -22.26 8.27 61.26
N LEU A 1045 -23.13 8.19 62.26
CA LEU A 1045 -22.82 8.37 63.67
C LEU A 1045 -23.14 7.08 64.44
N TYR A 1046 -22.21 6.56 65.24
CA TYR A 1046 -22.46 5.48 66.19
C TYR A 1046 -22.39 5.97 67.62
N THR A 1047 -23.36 5.59 68.44
CA THR A 1047 -23.42 6.00 69.86
C THR A 1047 -24.36 5.10 70.66
N THR A 1048 -24.22 5.04 71.99
CA THR A 1048 -25.28 4.48 72.87
C THR A 1048 -26.15 5.58 73.49
N GLN A 1049 -25.84 6.86 73.27
CA GLN A 1049 -26.56 7.99 73.81
C GLN A 1049 -27.76 8.38 72.93
N PRO A 1050 -28.99 8.37 73.47
CA PRO A 1050 -30.15 8.85 72.73
C PRO A 1050 -30.01 10.34 72.39
N ALA A 1051 -30.35 10.69 71.16
CA ALA A 1051 -30.30 12.06 70.64
C ALA A 1051 -28.90 12.73 70.59
N ALA A 1052 -27.82 11.94 70.46
CA ALA A 1052 -26.46 12.46 70.28
C ALA A 1052 -26.31 13.40 69.06
N HIS A 1053 -27.11 13.21 68.01
CA HIS A 1053 -27.14 14.08 66.84
C HIS A 1053 -27.41 15.57 67.18
N ARG A 1054 -28.02 15.88 68.33
CA ARG A 1054 -28.24 17.27 68.79
C ARG A 1054 -26.95 18.05 69.07
N TYR A 1055 -25.86 17.32 69.32
CA TYR A 1055 -24.53 17.88 69.54
C TYR A 1055 -23.67 17.91 68.28
N VAL A 1056 -24.17 17.40 67.15
CA VAL A 1056 -23.47 17.45 65.87
C VAL A 1056 -23.89 18.72 65.12
N ARG A 1057 -22.92 19.36 64.47
CA ARG A 1057 -23.10 20.47 63.54
C ARG A 1057 -22.43 20.10 62.23
N LEU A 1058 -23.16 20.18 61.13
CA LEU A 1058 -22.63 19.99 59.79
C LEU A 1058 -22.67 21.35 59.12
N GLU A 1059 -21.56 21.78 58.53
CA GLU A 1059 -21.41 23.12 57.98
C GLU A 1059 -20.73 23.03 56.61
N MET A 1060 -21.02 23.97 55.72
CA MET A 1060 -20.24 24.18 54.49
C MET A 1060 -19.59 25.56 54.50
N LEU A 1061 -18.38 25.65 53.95
CA LEU A 1061 -17.70 26.91 53.71
C LEU A 1061 -18.14 27.43 52.34
N ALA A 1062 -18.88 28.53 52.35
CA ALA A 1062 -19.34 29.21 51.15
C ALA A 1062 -19.01 30.70 51.24
N ASP A 1063 -18.40 31.27 50.21
CA ASP A 1063 -17.97 32.68 50.15
C ASP A 1063 -17.11 33.10 51.37
N GLY A 1064 -16.24 32.20 51.84
CA GLY A 1064 -15.39 32.42 53.00
C GLY A 1064 -16.10 32.41 54.36
N VAL A 1065 -17.39 32.06 54.42
CA VAL A 1065 -18.18 32.00 55.66
C VAL A 1065 -18.74 30.58 55.86
N TRP A 1066 -18.58 30.04 57.07
CA TRP A 1066 -19.20 28.76 57.44
C TRP A 1066 -20.71 28.92 57.63
N LYS A 1067 -21.50 28.15 56.89
CA LYS A 1067 -22.96 28.08 57.00
C LYS A 1067 -23.35 26.71 57.56
N GLU A 1068 -24.15 26.71 58.61
CA GLU A 1068 -24.70 25.50 59.22
C GLU A 1068 -25.76 24.88 58.30
N LEU A 1069 -25.72 23.55 58.15
CA LEU A 1069 -26.57 22.75 57.29
C LEU A 1069 -27.58 21.99 58.14
N GLU A 1070 -28.85 22.05 57.73
CA GLU A 1070 -29.89 21.21 58.32
C GLU A 1070 -29.76 19.76 57.84
N PHE A 1071 -30.02 18.81 58.74
CA PHE A 1071 -29.97 17.38 58.43
C PHE A 1071 -31.12 16.63 59.11
N GLU A 1072 -31.57 15.56 58.47
CA GLU A 1072 -32.41 14.55 59.10
C GLU A 1072 -31.54 13.51 59.78
N ALA A 1073 -31.89 13.12 61.01
CA ALA A 1073 -31.24 12.04 61.74
C ALA A 1073 -32.15 10.80 61.75
N ARG A 1074 -31.70 9.70 61.16
CA ARG A 1074 -32.40 8.41 61.19
C ARG A 1074 -31.59 7.40 61.97
N THR A 1075 -32.16 6.92 63.08
CA THR A 1075 -31.47 6.04 64.01
C THR A 1075 -31.99 4.60 63.91
N GLU A 1076 -31.07 3.66 63.75
CA GLU A 1076 -31.27 2.23 63.89
C GLU A 1076 -30.61 1.73 65.18
N VAL A 1077 -31.30 0.92 65.98
CA VAL A 1077 -30.79 0.38 67.24
C VAL A 1077 -30.32 -1.05 67.03
N GLY A 1078 -29.03 -1.30 67.26
CA GLY A 1078 -28.42 -2.61 67.14
C GLY A 1078 -28.68 -3.50 68.36
N PRO A 1079 -28.45 -4.83 68.25
CA PRO A 1079 -28.69 -5.79 69.33
C PRO A 1079 -27.87 -5.51 70.61
N SER A 1080 -26.74 -4.83 70.49
CA SER A 1080 -25.81 -4.45 71.56
C SER A 1080 -26.23 -3.17 72.31
N GLY A 1081 -27.29 -2.49 71.86
CA GLY A 1081 -27.68 -1.16 72.35
C GLY A 1081 -26.95 0.02 71.67
N VAL A 1082 -25.96 -0.25 70.80
CA VAL A 1082 -25.36 0.79 69.94
C VAL A 1082 -26.36 1.20 68.86
N MET A 1083 -26.48 2.50 68.66
CA MET A 1083 -27.34 3.14 67.68
C MET A 1083 -26.50 3.64 66.50
N LYS A 1084 -26.87 3.24 65.28
CA LYS A 1084 -26.38 3.83 64.02
C LYS A 1084 -27.33 4.94 63.61
N THR A 1085 -26.88 6.17 63.66
CA THR A 1085 -27.64 7.35 63.23
C THR A 1085 -27.05 7.90 61.94
N ALA A 1086 -27.77 7.77 60.83
CA ALA A 1086 -27.41 8.43 59.58
C ALA A 1086 -27.91 9.89 59.62
N LEU A 1087 -26.99 10.84 59.48
CA LEU A 1087 -27.26 12.27 59.35
C LEU A 1087 -27.20 12.61 57.86
N THR A 1088 -28.35 12.84 57.25
CA THR A 1088 -28.45 13.09 55.81
C THR A 1088 -29.11 14.44 55.56
N GLY A 1089 -28.56 15.20 54.63
CA GLY A 1089 -29.15 16.47 54.22
C GLY A 1089 -28.88 16.78 52.75
N THR A 1090 -29.70 17.68 52.22
CA THR A 1090 -29.57 18.24 50.88
C THR A 1090 -29.37 19.75 51.00
N VAL A 1091 -28.56 20.33 50.13
CA VAL A 1091 -28.32 21.78 50.09
C VAL A 1091 -29.14 22.35 48.93
N GLU A 1092 -30.09 23.25 49.21
CA GLU A 1092 -31.09 23.72 48.24
C GLU A 1092 -30.56 24.75 47.22
N GLU A 1093 -29.43 25.40 47.48
CA GLU A 1093 -28.85 26.41 46.57
C GLU A 1093 -27.56 25.91 45.90
N GLU A 1094 -27.37 26.20 44.60
CA GLU A 1094 -26.13 25.98 43.83
C GLU A 1094 -24.98 26.90 44.30
N ILE A 1095 -24.76 27.00 45.61
CA ILE A 1095 -23.66 27.78 46.17
C ILE A 1095 -22.39 26.93 46.08
N ARG A 1096 -21.33 27.54 45.54
CA ARG A 1096 -20.00 26.94 45.56
C ARG A 1096 -19.59 26.68 47.02
N SER A 1097 -19.43 25.41 47.35
CA SER A 1097 -18.84 24.94 48.60
C SER A 1097 -17.35 24.75 48.37
N GLU A 1098 -16.54 25.40 49.20
CA GLU A 1098 -15.10 25.17 49.21
C GLU A 1098 -14.75 23.98 50.13
N ARG A 1099 -15.47 23.81 51.24
CA ARG A 1099 -15.20 22.79 52.26
C ARG A 1099 -16.47 22.35 52.97
N PHE A 1100 -16.51 21.11 53.43
CA PHE A 1100 -17.55 20.58 54.31
C PHE A 1100 -16.93 20.28 55.67
N ARG A 1101 -17.60 20.66 56.77
CA ARG A 1101 -17.11 20.47 58.14
C ARG A 1101 -18.15 19.77 58.99
N LEU A 1102 -17.72 18.72 59.68
CA LEU A 1102 -18.42 18.12 60.80
C LEU A 1102 -17.83 18.64 62.09
N ARG A 1103 -18.69 19.03 63.04
CA ARG A 1103 -18.32 19.42 64.42
C ARG A 1103 -19.16 18.66 65.44
N ILE A 1104 -18.53 18.20 66.51
CA ILE A 1104 -19.20 17.69 67.70
C ILE A 1104 -18.97 18.67 68.85
N LEU A 1105 -20.06 19.18 69.43
CA LEU A 1105 -20.04 20.11 70.56
C LEU A 1105 -19.81 19.39 71.91
N PRO A 1106 -19.28 20.08 72.94
CA PRO A 1106 -19.21 19.56 74.31
C PRO A 1106 -20.60 19.20 74.89
N GLY A 1107 -20.64 18.25 75.82
CA GLY A 1107 -21.85 17.76 76.49
C GLY A 1107 -22.47 16.52 75.83
N ALA A 1108 -21.78 15.91 74.88
CA ALA A 1108 -22.30 14.83 74.01
C ALA A 1108 -21.89 13.42 74.48
N GLY A 1109 -21.76 13.21 75.80
CA GLY A 1109 -21.43 11.91 76.39
C GLY A 1109 -19.96 11.78 76.84
N GLU A 1110 -19.61 10.63 77.41
CA GLU A 1110 -18.24 10.32 77.87
C GLU A 1110 -17.29 10.05 76.69
N PRO A 1111 -15.95 10.10 76.89
CA PRO A 1111 -14.98 9.65 75.90
C PRO A 1111 -15.35 8.33 75.20
N GLY A 1112 -15.30 8.31 73.86
CA GLY A 1112 -15.62 7.13 73.06
C GLY A 1112 -17.11 6.87 72.79
N GLU A 1113 -18.00 7.67 73.39
CA GLU A 1113 -19.46 7.50 73.26
C GLU A 1113 -20.01 7.91 71.88
N ILE A 1114 -19.30 8.78 71.17
CA ILE A 1114 -19.64 9.18 69.80
C ILE A 1114 -18.52 8.81 68.85
N GLN A 1115 -18.86 7.97 67.87
CA GLN A 1115 -17.95 7.57 66.79
C GLN A 1115 -18.53 7.99 65.44
N ILE A 1116 -17.71 8.57 64.56
CA ILE A 1116 -18.07 8.88 63.17
C ILE A 1116 -17.64 7.72 62.30
N GLY A 1117 -18.56 7.18 61.52
CA GLY A 1117 -18.28 6.22 60.45
C GLY A 1117 -18.30 6.90 59.10
N HIS A 1118 -18.69 6.15 58.09
CA HIS A 1118 -18.71 6.57 56.69
C HIS A 1118 -19.30 7.98 56.42
N VAL A 1119 -18.61 8.78 55.59
CA VAL A 1119 -19.02 10.10 55.10
C VAL A 1119 -19.13 10.11 53.58
N THR A 1120 -20.25 10.56 53.03
CA THR A 1120 -20.45 10.72 51.58
C THR A 1120 -20.87 12.15 51.28
N LEU A 1121 -20.18 12.80 50.35
CA LEU A 1121 -20.48 14.14 49.85
C LEU A 1121 -20.73 14.06 48.34
N LYS A 1122 -21.82 14.67 47.86
CA LYS A 1122 -22.12 14.75 46.42
C LYS A 1122 -22.41 16.18 46.05
N GLY A 1123 -22.14 16.53 44.79
CA GLY A 1123 -22.36 17.89 44.35
C GLY A 1123 -22.33 18.09 42.84
N TRP A 1124 -22.52 19.35 42.44
CA TRP A 1124 -22.47 19.81 41.07
C TRP A 1124 -21.13 20.46 40.76
N LEU A 1125 -20.54 20.09 39.63
CA LEU A 1125 -19.38 20.77 39.04
C LEU A 1125 -19.90 22.08 38.42
N LEU A 1126 -19.41 23.21 38.93
CA LEU A 1126 -19.77 24.56 38.47
C LEU A 1126 -18.94 25.01 37.27
#